data_AF-A0AAV6R6L8-F1
#
_entry.id   AF-A0AAV6R6L8-F1
#
_cell.length_a   1.000
_cell.length_b   1.000
_cell.length_c   1.000
_cell.angle_alpha   90.00
_cell.angle_beta   90.00
_cell.angle_gamma   90.00
#
_symmetry.space_group_name_H-M   'P 1'
#
loop_
_entity.id
_entity.type
_entity.pdbx_description
1 polymer ?
#
loop_
_entity_poly.entity_id
_entity_poly.type
_entity_poly.pdbx_seq_one_letter_code
_entity_poly.pdbx_strand_id
1 'polypeptide(L)'
;MNQIMDSEEEAPPSKITICEEHDGQRSLKRSIYKKSQRRVHQQGPDSASPGPGPSCVSMKSDQSIGRLIDFKDGQKHGELIVDQQRTEVLSGQSVQWHRADLDSIFKLLEENIICFVKNELKNIQKVLGTDHTKVSESWEEDRDLLDGEDEEQRRSREAFLKITDNFLRRMKQEKLADCLQRKTRAPSERKLKSNLKKKFQYLFEGVAKAGNPTLLNEIFTELYITEGGTGEVNEEHEVRQIEKASWKPDRPETTIRQEDIFKATAGRNGPIRRVMTKGVAGIGKTVLTQKFTLDWAEDKTNQDIQFMFPFTFRELNVLKEKKYSLVELIHHFFTETKEAGICRFEDFRVVFIFDGLDECRLPLDFHNTEILTDVTASTSVDVLLTNLIKGNLLPSARLWITTRPAAANQIPPDCVDMVTEVRGFTDPQKDDYFRKRFRDEEQAKRIISHIQTSRSLHIMCHIPVFCWITATVLENMLKPRDGEELPKTLTEMYIHFLVVQSKVKVKYDGGAETDPLWSPENRMMVESLGKLAFEQLQKGNLIFYESDLTECGIDITAASVYSGVFTQIFKEERGLYQDKVFCFVHLSVQEFLAALHVHLTFITSGTNLLSEDPTMSQWSRLFRNKPELNHLHQSAVDKALLSPNGHLDLFLRFLLGLSMKTNQKLLRSLLTQTGSGSRTNQKTVKYIKMMIINENLSAERSINLFHCLNELNHCALVKEIQESLRSGHLSTKTLSRAQWSALVFILLSSGKDLEDFDLKKYSASEEALLKLVPVVKASNKALLSDCNLSERSCEALSSVLNSLSSTLRHLDLGNNDLQDSGVKLLSDGLKSPHCSLETLSLSGCLVTEEGCSSLTSALNSNPSPLKILDLSNNNLQDSGVKLLCDGLKSPHCSLETLRLSDCNLSERSCEALSSVLSSLSSTLRHVDLSNNDLQDSGVKLFCDGLKSPHCSLETLSLSGCLVTEEGCSSLTSALNSNPSHLRELDLSYNHPGDSGKKLLSAGLKSPRWRLDTLRMDHAGEQRLKPGLRKYSCELEPDTNTMNRKLQLSDDNRKVTNVTEDQSYPDHPDRFKFCPQLLCRTDLTGRCYWEVEWRGNVNISLSYRGIKRKVKGFDCLFGNNDQSWSLSCSDGGYSVCHCRTTIFIRSHYVSPRVSVYVDCPAGTLSFYSVSSDSLIHLHTFRATFSEPVYPGFYIWPGSSVSLCSL
;
A
#
# COMPACT_ATOMS: atom_id res chain seq x y z
N MET A 1 1.02 10.28 -52.63
CA MET A 1 1.15 9.79 -54.02
C MET A 1 0.16 10.59 -54.85
N ASN A 2 0.66 11.43 -55.76
CA ASN A 2 -0.02 12.15 -56.86
C ASN A 2 -1.53 12.50 -56.84
N GLN A 3 -1.80 13.79 -57.16
CA GLN A 3 -2.80 14.26 -58.17
C GLN A 3 -4.30 14.36 -57.73
N ILE A 4 -5.14 15.32 -58.17
CA ILE A 4 -4.96 16.52 -59.04
C ILE A 4 -6.18 17.50 -58.98
N MET A 5 -5.97 18.81 -59.26
CA MET A 5 -6.92 19.85 -59.80
C MET A 5 -8.25 20.14 -59.05
N ASP A 6 -9.08 21.19 -59.24
CA ASP A 6 -9.16 22.58 -59.81
C ASP A 6 -10.70 22.87 -59.89
N SER A 7 -11.32 24.03 -60.13
CA SER A 7 -10.98 25.48 -60.27
C SER A 7 -12.27 26.34 -60.07
N GLU A 8 -12.13 27.69 -60.12
CA GLU A 8 -13.15 28.71 -60.53
C GLU A 8 -14.43 28.93 -59.65
N GLU A 9 -14.70 30.14 -59.12
CA GLU A 9 -15.30 31.38 -59.71
C GLU A 9 -16.86 31.35 -59.81
N GLU A 10 -17.66 32.44 -59.74
CA GLU A 10 -17.44 33.90 -59.90
C GLU A 10 -18.32 34.75 -58.92
N ALA A 11 -18.50 36.09 -59.08
CA ALA A 11 -19.04 37.00 -58.01
C ALA A 11 -20.20 38.03 -58.30
N PRO A 12 -20.00 39.38 -58.29
CA PRO A 12 -20.70 40.39 -57.43
C PRO A 12 -21.82 41.23 -58.11
N PRO A 13 -22.74 42.02 -57.44
CA PRO A 13 -22.58 42.98 -56.30
C PRO A 13 -23.69 42.84 -55.19
N SER A 14 -24.20 43.78 -54.34
CA SER A 14 -24.17 45.26 -54.08
C SER A 14 -24.24 45.54 -52.54
N LYS A 15 -24.28 46.74 -51.88
CA LYS A 15 -24.61 48.19 -52.13
C LYS A 15 -26.13 48.54 -52.17
N ILE A 16 -26.67 49.65 -51.61
CA ILE A 16 -26.09 50.94 -51.09
C ILE A 16 -26.93 51.59 -49.93
N THR A 17 -26.23 52.15 -48.92
CA THR A 17 -26.32 53.45 -48.17
C THR A 17 -27.63 54.25 -47.90
N ILE A 18 -27.75 54.85 -46.68
CA ILE A 18 -28.11 56.28 -46.35
C ILE A 18 -28.07 56.53 -44.81
N CYS A 19 -28.01 57.79 -44.36
CA CYS A 19 -27.67 58.23 -42.99
C CYS A 19 -28.77 59.08 -42.28
N GLU A 20 -28.42 59.57 -41.07
CA GLU A 20 -28.90 60.78 -40.35
C GLU A 20 -30.09 60.70 -39.34
N GLU A 21 -29.79 61.23 -38.13
CA GLU A 21 -30.58 62.13 -37.23
C GLU A 21 -32.02 61.81 -36.78
N HIS A 22 -32.56 62.42 -35.71
CA HIS A 22 -32.09 62.75 -34.34
C HIS A 22 -33.33 63.22 -33.52
N ASP A 23 -33.22 63.23 -32.19
CA ASP A 23 -34.03 64.05 -31.25
C ASP A 23 -35.56 63.81 -31.06
N GLY A 24 -36.06 64.30 -29.91
CA GLY A 24 -37.46 64.15 -29.43
C GLY A 24 -37.57 63.50 -28.04
N GLN A 25 -37.05 64.08 -26.95
CA GLN A 25 -37.67 65.15 -26.14
C GLN A 25 -39.09 64.78 -25.59
N ARG A 26 -39.51 65.05 -24.34
CA ARG A 26 -39.12 66.17 -23.43
C ARG A 26 -39.69 66.03 -21.98
N SER A 27 -39.02 66.63 -20.97
CA SER A 27 -39.61 67.39 -19.80
C SER A 27 -40.46 66.70 -18.69
N LEU A 28 -40.58 67.18 -17.42
CA LEU A 28 -39.80 68.15 -16.59
C LEU A 28 -39.99 68.00 -15.03
N LYS A 29 -38.87 68.11 -14.30
CA LYS A 29 -38.56 68.75 -12.97
C LYS A 29 -39.65 69.28 -11.99
N ARG A 30 -39.48 68.96 -10.67
CA ARG A 30 -39.51 69.80 -9.41
C ARG A 30 -39.56 68.89 -8.13
N SER A 31 -39.35 69.26 -6.86
CA SER A 31 -38.70 70.40 -6.12
C SER A 31 -38.56 70.05 -4.59
N ILE A 32 -37.37 69.97 -3.97
CA ILE A 32 -36.65 71.02 -3.16
C ILE A 32 -37.12 71.26 -1.68
N TYR A 33 -36.14 71.23 -0.72
CA TYR A 33 -35.95 71.97 0.58
C TYR A 33 -36.16 71.37 2.02
N LYS A 34 -35.15 71.68 2.88
CA LYS A 34 -35.04 71.81 4.38
C LYS A 34 -34.77 70.50 5.18
N LYS A 35 -33.97 70.47 6.27
CA LYS A 35 -33.26 71.46 7.16
C LYS A 35 -31.91 70.81 7.65
N SER A 36 -30.96 71.26 8.50
CA SER A 36 -30.61 72.35 9.47
C SER A 36 -29.05 72.57 9.42
N GLN A 37 -28.27 73.48 10.06
CA GLN A 37 -28.20 74.21 11.36
C GLN A 37 -27.70 73.38 12.59
N ARG A 38 -26.66 73.72 13.40
CA ARG A 38 -25.77 74.91 13.64
C ARG A 38 -24.34 74.48 14.11
N ARG A 39 -23.20 75.13 13.78
CA ARG A 39 -22.50 76.37 14.31
C ARG A 39 -22.01 76.27 15.80
N VAL A 40 -20.86 76.82 16.26
CA VAL A 40 -20.35 78.23 16.21
C VAL A 40 -18.79 78.39 16.41
N HIS A 41 -18.21 79.43 15.75
CA HIS A 41 -16.97 80.27 15.87
C HIS A 41 -15.69 80.05 16.75
N GLN A 42 -14.54 80.33 16.08
CA GLN A 42 -13.44 81.32 16.35
C GLN A 42 -12.14 81.02 17.17
N GLN A 43 -11.08 81.72 16.71
CA GLN A 43 -9.74 82.02 17.28
C GLN A 43 -8.66 80.91 17.36
N GLY A 44 -7.41 81.36 17.31
CA GLY A 44 -6.14 80.64 17.60
C GLY A 44 -5.29 81.52 18.55
N PRO A 45 -3.95 81.36 18.69
CA PRO A 45 -2.99 80.66 17.82
C PRO A 45 -2.04 79.69 18.58
N ASP A 46 -0.84 79.46 18.02
CA ASP A 46 0.42 78.97 18.61
C ASP A 46 0.53 77.54 19.21
N SER A 47 1.24 76.63 18.51
CA SER A 47 2.68 76.34 18.76
C SER A 47 3.17 74.97 18.21
N ALA A 48 4.50 74.80 18.08
CA ALA A 48 5.25 73.54 17.97
C ALA A 48 5.01 72.59 16.76
N SER A 49 5.36 73.08 15.56
CA SER A 49 6.30 72.50 14.57
C SER A 49 7.02 71.15 14.84
N PRO A 50 7.60 70.49 13.79
CA PRO A 50 7.05 70.28 12.44
C PRO A 50 7.44 68.93 11.77
N GLY A 51 6.86 68.71 10.58
CA GLY A 51 7.51 68.11 9.41
C GLY A 51 6.63 68.36 8.17
N PRO A 52 7.05 68.01 6.94
CA PRO A 52 8.39 67.78 6.39
C PRO A 52 8.76 68.84 5.31
N GLY A 53 9.92 68.75 4.64
CA GLY A 53 10.14 69.51 3.39
C GLY A 53 11.58 69.60 2.85
N PRO A 54 11.78 69.80 1.54
CA PRO A 54 13.09 70.01 0.89
C PRO A 54 13.37 71.49 0.55
N SER A 55 14.63 71.86 0.27
CA SER A 55 15.03 72.88 -0.73
C SER A 55 16.55 73.07 -0.78
N CYS A 56 17.02 73.88 -1.74
CA CYS A 56 18.44 74.15 -2.04
C CYS A 56 18.96 75.44 -1.37
N VAL A 57 20.19 75.83 -1.75
CA VAL A 57 20.86 77.16 -1.65
C VAL A 57 21.31 77.74 -0.28
N SER A 58 22.64 77.79 -0.13
CA SER A 58 23.45 79.04 0.02
C SER A 58 23.93 79.54 1.41
N MET A 59 25.25 79.35 1.62
CA MET A 59 26.25 80.29 2.20
C MET A 59 26.09 80.90 3.61
N LYS A 60 27.01 80.52 4.54
CA LYS A 60 28.18 81.28 5.08
C LYS A 60 28.78 80.47 6.26
N SER A 61 30.10 80.28 6.43
CA SER A 61 31.24 81.23 6.59
C SER A 61 31.13 82.03 7.91
N ASP A 62 32.13 82.17 8.77
CA ASP A 62 33.61 82.05 8.66
C ASP A 62 34.18 81.05 9.74
N GLN A 63 35.47 80.64 9.83
CA GLN A 63 36.73 81.41 9.82
C GLN A 63 37.99 80.57 9.45
N SER A 64 38.88 81.17 8.63
CA SER A 64 40.38 81.18 8.62
C SER A 64 41.23 80.07 9.29
N ILE A 65 42.40 79.65 8.79
CA ILE A 65 43.34 80.07 7.70
C ILE A 65 44.27 78.86 7.39
N GLY A 66 44.83 78.61 6.19
CA GLY A 66 44.60 79.22 4.87
C GLY A 66 45.76 78.97 3.86
N ARG A 67 45.45 79.12 2.55
CA ARG A 67 46.34 79.25 1.35
C ARG A 67 47.13 78.02 0.81
N LEU A 68 47.47 77.93 -0.50
CA LEU A 68 46.81 78.27 -1.79
C LEU A 68 47.72 77.86 -2.99
N ILE A 69 47.29 78.15 -4.24
CA ILE A 69 48.03 78.11 -5.54
C ILE A 69 48.09 76.70 -6.20
N ASP A 70 47.94 76.48 -7.52
CA ASP A 70 47.15 77.03 -8.66
C ASP A 70 47.68 76.33 -9.96
N PHE A 71 47.14 76.45 -11.19
CA PHE A 71 45.75 76.29 -11.69
C PHE A 71 45.81 76.18 -13.26
N LYS A 72 45.07 75.25 -13.87
CA LYS A 72 44.49 75.29 -15.26
C LYS A 72 45.30 75.22 -16.58
N ASP A 73 44.52 74.87 -17.63
CA ASP A 73 44.61 75.09 -19.11
C ASP A 73 45.82 74.53 -19.92
N GLY A 74 45.71 74.21 -21.23
CA GLY A 74 44.52 74.12 -22.10
C GLY A 74 44.81 73.84 -23.61
N GLN A 75 44.07 72.88 -24.20
CA GLN A 75 43.76 72.64 -25.64
C GLN A 75 44.82 72.50 -26.78
N LYS A 76 44.82 71.29 -27.39
CA LYS A 76 44.79 70.91 -28.83
C LYS A 76 45.48 71.75 -29.94
N HIS A 77 46.30 71.08 -30.76
CA HIS A 77 46.20 70.86 -32.24
C HIS A 77 47.39 69.94 -32.67
N GLY A 78 47.41 69.16 -33.76
CA GLY A 78 46.39 68.75 -34.73
C GLY A 78 46.96 67.76 -35.79
N GLU A 79 46.23 66.68 -36.07
CA GLU A 79 46.12 65.87 -37.32
C GLU A 79 47.34 65.62 -38.26
N LEU A 80 47.67 64.33 -38.52
CA LEU A 80 47.73 63.64 -39.85
C LEU A 80 48.65 62.38 -39.88
N ILE A 81 48.13 61.24 -40.42
CA ILE A 81 48.77 60.27 -41.37
C ILE A 81 50.12 59.58 -40.97
N VAL A 82 50.37 58.25 -41.11
CA VAL A 82 49.58 57.04 -41.46
C VAL A 82 50.39 55.75 -41.14
N ASP A 83 49.74 54.58 -41.24
CA ASP A 83 50.29 53.20 -41.36
C ASP A 83 50.97 52.46 -40.18
N GLN A 84 50.30 51.35 -39.83
CA GLN A 84 50.79 49.96 -39.87
C GLN A 84 52.28 49.64 -39.65
N GLN A 85 52.51 48.58 -38.87
CA GLN A 85 53.18 47.39 -39.42
C GLN A 85 52.72 46.08 -38.76
N ARG A 86 52.84 44.98 -39.50
CA ARG A 86 52.61 43.61 -39.01
C ARG A 86 53.87 43.07 -38.30
N THR A 87 53.63 42.05 -37.46
CA THR A 87 54.61 41.09 -36.95
C THR A 87 55.63 40.61 -37.98
N GLU A 88 56.92 40.55 -37.58
CA GLU A 88 57.75 39.33 -37.46
C GLU A 88 59.18 39.70 -36.97
N VAL A 89 59.66 39.22 -35.82
CA VAL A 89 60.43 37.97 -35.55
C VAL A 89 61.97 38.15 -35.61
N LEU A 90 62.63 37.90 -34.46
CA LEU A 90 64.01 37.43 -34.20
C LEU A 90 65.22 38.09 -34.96
N SER A 91 66.37 38.38 -34.33
CA SER A 91 66.81 38.18 -32.93
C SER A 91 68.12 38.93 -32.63
N GLY A 92 68.33 39.28 -31.36
CA GLY A 92 69.65 39.21 -30.71
C GLY A 92 70.67 40.32 -30.95
N GLN A 93 70.78 41.24 -29.98
CA GLN A 93 72.09 41.67 -29.48
C GLN A 93 72.02 41.91 -27.95
N SER A 94 73.14 41.74 -27.27
CA SER A 94 73.21 41.53 -25.82
C SER A 94 73.32 42.83 -25.01
N VAL A 95 72.43 43.03 -24.03
CA VAL A 95 72.63 44.04 -22.98
C VAL A 95 73.61 43.50 -21.94
N GLN A 96 74.72 44.22 -21.76
CA GLN A 96 75.84 43.81 -20.92
C GLN A 96 75.69 44.38 -19.50
N TRP A 97 75.14 43.58 -18.58
CA TRP A 97 75.00 43.97 -17.16
C TRP A 97 76.38 44.21 -16.51
N HIS A 98 76.54 45.32 -15.80
CA HIS A 98 77.75 45.58 -15.04
C HIS A 98 77.85 44.62 -13.84
N ARG A 99 78.97 43.89 -13.74
CA ARG A 99 79.18 42.84 -12.73
C ARG A 99 79.01 43.35 -11.29
N ALA A 100 79.35 44.61 -11.02
CA ALA A 100 79.19 45.23 -9.70
C ALA A 100 77.72 45.40 -9.25
N ASP A 101 76.79 45.68 -10.18
CA ASP A 101 75.36 45.74 -9.85
C ASP A 101 74.80 44.35 -9.60
N LEU A 102 75.20 43.35 -10.40
CA LEU A 102 74.76 41.97 -10.20
C LEU A 102 75.18 41.42 -8.84
N ASP A 103 76.43 41.62 -8.41
CA ASP A 103 76.89 41.16 -7.10
C ASP A 103 76.13 41.86 -5.94
N SER A 104 75.79 43.14 -6.10
CA SER A 104 74.99 43.91 -5.11
C SER A 104 73.52 43.45 -5.07
N ILE A 105 72.90 43.23 -6.23
CA ILE A 105 71.52 42.74 -6.36
C ILE A 105 71.41 41.30 -5.84
N PHE A 106 72.34 40.41 -6.18
CA PHE A 106 72.33 39.05 -5.66
C PHE A 106 72.58 38.98 -4.16
N LYS A 107 73.42 39.87 -3.60
CA LYS A 107 73.58 39.97 -2.15
C LYS A 107 72.31 40.48 -1.46
N LEU A 108 71.65 41.50 -2.01
CA LEU A 108 70.37 42.00 -1.49
C LEU A 108 69.25 40.94 -1.63
N LEU A 109 69.26 40.16 -2.70
CA LEU A 109 68.36 39.03 -2.92
C LEU A 109 68.62 37.90 -1.93
N GLU A 110 69.89 37.55 -1.67
CA GLU A 110 70.29 36.58 -0.65
C GLU A 110 69.86 37.03 0.75
N GLU A 111 70.11 38.29 1.13
CA GLU A 111 69.68 38.86 2.41
C GLU A 111 68.16 38.82 2.59
N ASN A 112 67.39 39.16 1.53
CA ASN A 112 65.93 39.07 1.54
C ASN A 112 65.40 37.63 1.60
N ILE A 113 65.96 36.70 0.81
CA ILE A 113 65.62 35.27 0.84
C ILE A 113 65.94 34.69 2.22
N ILE A 114 67.12 34.98 2.78
CA ILE A 114 67.50 34.54 4.13
C ILE A 114 66.55 35.11 5.20
N CYS A 115 66.09 36.36 5.04
CA CYS A 115 65.11 36.96 5.94
C CYS A 115 63.76 36.23 5.86
N PHE A 116 63.21 36.08 4.66
CA PHE A 116 61.97 35.35 4.38
C PHE A 116 62.02 33.90 4.91
N VAL A 117 63.05 33.14 4.55
CA VAL A 117 63.29 31.76 4.99
C VAL A 117 63.38 31.66 6.51
N LYS A 118 64.08 32.59 7.19
CA LYS A 118 64.14 32.62 8.65
C LYS A 118 62.80 32.95 9.30
N ASN A 119 61.99 33.80 8.68
CA ASN A 119 60.68 34.18 9.22
C ASN A 119 59.67 33.03 9.07
N GLU A 120 59.61 32.40 7.89
CA GLU A 120 58.73 31.26 7.65
C GLU A 120 59.17 30.01 8.43
N LEU A 121 60.48 29.76 8.61
CA LEU A 121 60.93 28.70 9.51
C LEU A 121 60.53 28.94 10.97
N LYS A 122 60.53 30.21 11.45
CA LYS A 122 59.99 30.54 12.79
C LYS A 122 58.48 30.32 12.87
N ASN A 123 57.72 30.65 11.83
CA ASN A 123 56.28 30.39 11.76
C ASN A 123 55.99 28.88 11.80
N ILE A 124 56.69 28.10 10.96
CA ILE A 124 56.61 26.64 10.92
C ILE A 124 57.02 26.03 12.28
N GLN A 125 58.05 26.56 12.93
CA GLN A 125 58.50 26.12 14.25
C GLN A 125 57.46 26.41 15.35
N LYS A 126 56.79 27.58 15.35
CA LYS A 126 55.64 27.86 16.23
C LYS A 126 54.49 26.88 15.99
N VAL A 127 54.15 26.63 14.71
CA VAL A 127 53.07 25.71 14.32
C VAL A 127 53.38 24.28 14.76
N LEU A 128 54.63 23.82 14.64
CA LEU A 128 55.03 22.47 15.06
C LEU A 128 55.16 22.32 16.58
N GLY A 129 55.83 23.27 17.26
CA GLY A 129 56.20 23.20 18.68
C GLY A 129 55.08 23.48 19.70
N THR A 130 53.84 23.65 19.25
CA THR A 130 52.66 23.74 20.12
C THR A 130 52.19 22.35 20.53
N ASP A 131 52.45 22.01 21.80
CA ASP A 131 52.12 20.73 22.42
C ASP A 131 50.68 20.69 22.97
N HIS A 132 50.19 19.49 23.30
CA HIS A 132 48.76 19.27 23.57
C HIS A 132 48.27 19.80 24.94
N THR A 133 47.75 21.03 24.99
CA THR A 133 46.42 21.38 25.60
C THR A 133 46.09 22.88 25.52
N LYS A 134 44.78 23.21 25.37
CA LYS A 134 44.17 24.55 25.55
C LYS A 134 44.77 25.73 24.76
N VAL A 135 44.64 25.73 23.43
CA VAL A 135 44.36 26.96 22.65
C VAL A 135 43.42 26.59 21.50
N SER A 136 42.26 27.26 21.40
CA SER A 136 41.37 27.14 20.22
C SER A 136 40.74 28.46 19.75
N GLU A 137 41.01 29.58 20.43
CA GLU A 137 40.30 30.86 20.23
C GLU A 137 41.24 32.03 19.85
N SER A 138 42.57 31.90 20.01
CA SER A 138 43.54 32.98 19.74
C SER A 138 44.18 32.92 18.33
N TRP A 139 43.43 32.51 17.30
CA TRP A 139 43.94 32.36 15.91
C TRP A 139 43.17 33.18 14.86
N GLU A 140 42.21 34.00 15.31
CA GLU A 140 41.45 34.94 14.48
C GLU A 140 41.99 36.38 14.63
N GLU A 141 42.17 36.88 15.86
CA GLU A 141 42.56 38.29 16.14
C GLU A 141 43.88 38.76 15.50
N ASP A 142 44.87 37.86 15.30
CA ASP A 142 46.20 38.20 14.77
C ASP A 142 46.26 38.22 13.22
N ARG A 143 45.14 37.98 12.52
CA ARG A 143 45.09 37.89 11.03
C ARG A 143 44.42 39.09 10.35
N ASP A 144 43.52 39.78 11.04
CA ASP A 144 42.73 40.89 10.49
C ASP A 144 43.50 42.23 10.44
N LEU A 145 44.83 42.20 10.55
CA LEU A 145 45.73 43.36 10.52
C LEU A 145 46.68 43.41 9.31
N LEU A 146 46.57 42.44 8.37
CA LEU A 146 47.41 42.37 7.15
C LEU A 146 46.59 42.09 5.89
N ASP A 147 45.46 42.79 5.73
CA ASP A 147 44.63 42.72 4.51
C ASP A 147 45.29 43.50 3.36
N GLY A 148 46.39 42.95 2.83
CA GLY A 148 47.26 43.59 1.85
C GLY A 148 48.51 42.80 1.42
N GLU A 149 48.52 41.48 1.57
CA GLU A 149 49.61 40.63 1.03
C GLU A 149 49.38 40.24 -0.44
N ASP A 150 50.44 40.27 -1.23
CA ASP A 150 50.40 40.07 -2.69
C ASP A 150 50.30 38.58 -3.10
N GLU A 151 49.71 38.29 -4.26
CA GLU A 151 49.48 36.92 -4.77
C GLU A 151 50.80 36.13 -4.92
N GLU A 152 51.86 36.81 -5.38
CA GLU A 152 53.20 36.21 -5.50
C GLU A 152 53.81 35.84 -4.14
N GLN A 153 53.52 36.61 -3.09
CA GLN A 153 54.06 36.39 -1.75
C GLN A 153 53.42 35.14 -1.11
N ARG A 154 52.12 34.93 -1.35
CA ARG A 154 51.38 33.72 -0.98
C ARG A 154 51.91 32.46 -1.69
N ARG A 155 52.15 32.55 -3.00
CA ARG A 155 52.78 31.46 -3.79
C ARG A 155 54.19 31.13 -3.30
N SER A 156 54.97 32.15 -2.93
CA SER A 156 56.32 31.99 -2.40
C SER A 156 56.35 31.23 -1.07
N ARG A 157 55.39 31.49 -0.16
CA ARG A 157 55.24 30.68 1.08
C ARG A 157 54.88 29.23 0.79
N GLU A 158 54.00 28.98 -0.18
CA GLU A 158 53.58 27.62 -0.54
C GLU A 158 54.74 26.80 -1.14
N ALA A 159 55.54 27.41 -2.02
CA ALA A 159 56.78 26.83 -2.53
C ALA A 159 57.76 26.52 -1.38
N PHE A 160 57.91 27.42 -0.41
CA PHE A 160 58.79 27.22 0.74
C PHE A 160 58.31 26.10 1.68
N LEU A 161 57.01 25.93 1.88
CA LEU A 161 56.44 24.79 2.62
C LEU A 161 56.74 23.45 1.94
N LYS A 162 56.59 23.38 0.60
CA LYS A 162 56.94 22.19 -0.20
C LYS A 162 58.44 21.86 -0.15
N ILE A 163 59.30 22.87 -0.17
CA ILE A 163 60.74 22.73 0.03
C ILE A 163 61.04 22.20 1.44
N THR A 164 60.36 22.73 2.47
CA THR A 164 60.56 22.34 3.87
C THR A 164 60.16 20.88 4.14
N ASP A 165 59.02 20.41 3.61
CA ASP A 165 58.62 18.99 3.71
C ASP A 165 59.65 18.06 3.06
N ASN A 166 60.14 18.40 1.86
CA ASN A 166 61.20 17.66 1.18
C ASN A 166 62.50 17.59 2.01
N PHE A 167 62.91 18.69 2.63
CA PHE A 167 64.09 18.68 3.52
C PHE A 167 63.84 17.87 4.80
N LEU A 168 62.68 17.97 5.44
CA LEU A 168 62.34 17.14 6.60
C LEU A 168 62.36 15.64 6.28
N ARG A 169 61.84 15.22 5.12
CA ARG A 169 61.91 13.82 4.65
C ARG A 169 63.36 13.40 4.33
N ARG A 170 64.15 14.23 3.66
CA ARG A 170 65.59 14.00 3.46
C ARG A 170 66.37 13.88 4.78
N MET A 171 65.97 14.61 5.81
CA MET A 171 66.53 14.51 7.17
C MET A 171 65.98 13.30 7.98
N LYS A 172 65.19 12.42 7.36
CA LYS A 172 64.50 11.28 7.99
C LYS A 172 63.55 11.65 9.13
N GLN A 173 63.10 12.91 9.17
CA GLN A 173 62.15 13.42 10.16
C GLN A 173 60.70 13.27 9.66
N GLU A 174 60.33 12.07 9.22
CA GLU A 174 59.04 11.78 8.57
C GLU A 174 57.86 12.18 9.47
N LYS A 175 57.93 11.88 10.77
CA LYS A 175 56.90 12.30 11.75
C LYS A 175 56.68 13.82 11.81
N LEU A 176 57.71 14.63 11.57
CA LEU A 176 57.59 16.09 11.53
C LEU A 176 57.09 16.58 10.17
N ALA A 177 57.51 15.95 9.07
CA ALA A 177 56.97 16.22 7.74
C ALA A 177 55.46 15.92 7.66
N ASP A 178 55.04 14.76 8.16
CA ASP A 178 53.64 14.35 8.21
C ASP A 178 52.83 15.22 9.19
N CYS A 179 53.41 15.63 10.32
CA CYS A 179 52.75 16.56 11.25
C CYS A 179 52.60 17.97 10.63
N LEU A 180 53.59 18.44 9.86
CA LEU A 180 53.52 19.69 9.11
C LEU A 180 52.38 19.65 8.09
N GLN A 181 52.38 18.64 7.20
CA GLN A 181 51.30 18.46 6.22
C GLN A 181 49.92 18.35 6.88
N ARG A 182 49.81 17.63 8.03
CA ARG A 182 48.56 17.48 8.78
C ARG A 182 48.08 18.79 9.39
N LYS A 183 48.97 19.57 10.02
CA LYS A 183 48.61 20.89 10.61
C LYS A 183 48.22 21.91 9.53
N THR A 184 48.79 21.86 8.31
CA THR A 184 48.38 22.73 7.19
C THR A 184 47.11 22.29 6.44
N ARG A 185 46.77 21.00 6.42
CA ARG A 185 45.57 20.48 5.70
C ARG A 185 44.27 20.57 6.51
N ALA A 186 44.34 20.54 7.84
CA ALA A 186 43.14 20.53 8.70
C ALA A 186 42.16 21.71 8.53
N PRO A 187 42.57 22.96 8.20
CA PRO A 187 41.62 24.08 8.08
C PRO A 187 40.63 23.96 6.91
N SER A 188 41.07 23.46 5.75
CA SER A 188 40.25 23.43 4.54
C SER A 188 39.20 22.32 4.56
N GLU A 189 39.56 21.14 5.04
CA GLU A 189 38.61 20.04 5.32
C GLU A 189 37.50 20.53 6.28
N ARG A 190 37.88 21.21 7.37
CA ARG A 190 36.94 21.78 8.34
C ARG A 190 36.03 22.86 7.74
N LYS A 191 36.56 23.74 6.87
CA LYS A 191 35.75 24.77 6.20
C LYS A 191 34.73 24.14 5.24
N LEU A 192 35.14 23.14 4.46
CA LEU A 192 34.25 22.38 3.58
C LEU A 192 33.19 21.59 4.38
N LYS A 193 33.58 20.85 5.42
CA LYS A 193 32.64 20.16 6.33
C LYS A 193 31.65 21.15 6.98
N SER A 194 32.12 22.31 7.46
CA SER A 194 31.25 23.39 7.97
C SER A 194 30.20 23.84 6.94
N ASN A 195 30.63 24.08 5.70
CA ASN A 195 29.74 24.64 4.68
C ASN A 195 28.78 23.59 4.11
N LEU A 196 29.19 22.34 3.96
CA LEU A 196 28.31 21.22 3.62
C LEU A 196 27.32 20.90 4.76
N LYS A 197 27.76 20.99 6.03
CA LYS A 197 26.87 20.92 7.19
C LYS A 197 25.82 22.03 7.11
N LYS A 198 26.20 23.29 6.89
CA LYS A 198 25.25 24.40 6.69
C LYS A 198 24.32 24.18 5.49
N LYS A 199 24.78 23.58 4.38
CA LYS A 199 23.97 23.28 3.18
C LYS A 199 22.91 22.19 3.43
N PHE A 200 23.17 21.21 4.31
CA PHE A 200 22.32 20.01 4.48
C PHE A 200 21.76 19.74 5.89
N GLN A 201 22.10 20.55 6.90
CA GLN A 201 21.59 20.42 8.27
C GLN A 201 20.05 20.59 8.36
N TYR A 202 19.48 21.38 7.44
CA TYR A 202 18.04 21.68 7.38
C TYR A 202 17.41 21.04 6.15
N LEU A 203 16.27 20.36 6.32
CA LEU A 203 15.45 19.91 5.20
C LEU A 203 14.45 21.01 4.84
N PHE A 204 14.57 21.59 3.65
CA PHE A 204 13.71 22.68 3.20
C PHE A 204 12.34 22.16 2.71
N GLU A 205 11.37 22.07 3.64
CA GLU A 205 9.94 21.80 3.37
C GLU A 205 9.21 22.99 2.68
N GLY A 206 9.88 23.71 1.77
CA GLY A 206 9.40 24.93 1.13
C GLY A 206 10.47 26.03 1.10
N VAL A 207 10.11 27.23 0.66
CA VAL A 207 11.05 28.37 0.56
C VAL A 207 11.27 29.02 1.93
N ALA A 208 12.54 29.27 2.27
CA ALA A 208 13.05 29.70 3.58
C ALA A 208 12.61 31.10 4.10
N LYS A 209 11.54 31.71 3.56
CA LYS A 209 11.15 33.10 3.87
C LYS A 209 10.07 33.27 4.93
N ALA A 210 9.39 32.20 5.36
CA ALA A 210 8.19 32.33 6.21
C ALA A 210 7.96 31.20 7.24
N GLY A 211 8.94 30.33 7.53
CA GLY A 211 8.76 29.21 8.45
C GLY A 211 10.06 28.75 9.14
N ASN A 212 9.91 28.16 10.33
CA ASN A 212 11.03 27.57 11.07
C ASN A 212 11.59 26.36 10.31
N PRO A 213 12.91 26.29 10.03
CA PRO A 213 13.49 25.18 9.28
C PRO A 213 13.67 23.95 10.17
N THR A 214 13.14 22.80 9.75
CA THR A 214 13.29 21.55 10.50
C THR A 214 14.67 20.92 10.27
N LEU A 215 15.26 20.36 11.32
CA LEU A 215 16.55 19.68 11.24
C LEU A 215 16.39 18.32 10.55
N LEU A 216 17.25 18.02 9.57
CA LEU A 216 17.20 16.76 8.83
C LEU A 216 17.26 15.55 9.77
N ASN A 217 18.12 15.61 10.79
CA ASN A 217 18.29 14.55 11.78
C ASN A 217 17.04 14.28 12.66
N GLU A 218 16.07 15.19 12.75
CA GLU A 218 14.84 15.00 13.56
C GLU A 218 13.75 14.23 12.80
N ILE A 219 13.59 14.50 11.49
CA ILE A 219 12.57 13.86 10.63
C ILE A 219 13.12 12.62 9.89
N PHE A 220 14.44 12.51 9.70
CA PHE A 220 15.02 11.41 8.91
C PHE A 220 14.60 10.04 9.46
N THR A 221 14.02 9.25 8.56
CA THR A 221 13.63 7.87 8.75
C THR A 221 14.47 7.06 7.77
N GLU A 222 15.10 6.00 8.24
CA GLU A 222 15.99 5.19 7.40
C GLU A 222 15.22 4.59 6.23
N LEU A 223 15.81 4.62 5.04
CA LEU A 223 15.18 4.11 3.81
C LEU A 223 15.58 2.66 3.60
N TYR A 224 14.65 1.81 3.17
CA TYR A 224 14.98 0.44 2.81
C TYR A 224 15.70 0.38 1.46
N ILE A 225 16.97 -0.06 1.48
CA ILE A 225 17.87 -0.11 0.31
C ILE A 225 18.35 -1.55 0.11
N THR A 226 18.40 -2.00 -1.14
CA THR A 226 18.73 -3.38 -1.51
C THR A 226 19.78 -3.45 -2.63
N GLU A 227 20.56 -4.55 -2.70
CA GLU A 227 21.43 -4.83 -3.85
C GLU A 227 20.56 -5.08 -5.09
N GLY A 228 20.81 -4.35 -6.17
CA GLY A 228 20.00 -4.38 -7.38
C GLY A 228 20.22 -5.64 -8.21
N GLY A 229 19.14 -6.19 -8.78
CA GLY A 229 19.20 -7.30 -9.72
C GLY A 229 19.91 -6.96 -11.04
N THR A 230 20.06 -7.97 -11.90
CA THR A 230 20.62 -7.83 -13.27
C THR A 230 19.98 -6.67 -14.02
N GLY A 231 20.80 -5.93 -14.78
CA GLY A 231 20.56 -4.55 -15.22
C GLY A 231 19.46 -4.30 -16.26
N GLU A 232 18.37 -5.05 -16.25
CA GLU A 232 17.17 -4.76 -17.05
C GLU A 232 16.63 -3.35 -16.76
N VAL A 233 16.15 -2.67 -17.80
CA VAL A 233 15.56 -1.33 -17.70
C VAL A 233 14.08 -1.50 -17.39
N ASN A 234 13.65 -1.10 -16.19
CA ASN A 234 12.22 -1.02 -15.90
C ASN A 234 11.67 0.35 -16.31
N GLU A 235 10.94 0.37 -17.43
CA GLU A 235 10.25 1.57 -17.94
C GLU A 235 8.85 1.79 -17.33
N GLU A 236 8.36 0.88 -16.48
CA GLU A 236 7.04 0.99 -15.83
C GLU A 236 6.89 2.29 -15.03
N HIS A 237 5.68 2.87 -15.02
CA HIS A 237 5.38 4.07 -14.24
C HIS A 237 5.45 3.81 -12.73
N GLU A 238 5.78 4.85 -11.98
CA GLU A 238 6.17 4.78 -10.57
C GLU A 238 5.12 4.12 -9.68
N VAL A 239 3.84 4.43 -9.94
CA VAL A 239 2.68 3.83 -9.28
C VAL A 239 2.67 2.30 -9.45
N ARG A 240 2.86 1.82 -10.68
CA ARG A 240 2.93 0.37 -10.98
C ARG A 240 4.13 -0.28 -10.29
N GLN A 241 5.28 0.39 -10.23
CA GLN A 241 6.46 -0.15 -9.53
C GLN A 241 6.22 -0.31 -8.02
N ILE A 242 5.53 0.63 -7.38
CA ILE A 242 5.18 0.58 -5.95
C ILE A 242 4.14 -0.50 -5.65
N GLU A 243 3.07 -0.56 -6.45
CA GLU A 243 2.05 -1.59 -6.36
C GLU A 243 2.71 -2.98 -6.53
N LYS A 244 3.55 -3.16 -7.55
CA LYS A 244 4.34 -4.38 -7.82
C LYS A 244 5.40 -4.70 -6.74
N ALA A 245 5.95 -3.69 -6.07
CA ALA A 245 6.86 -3.89 -4.93
C ALA A 245 6.11 -4.45 -3.70
N SER A 246 4.90 -3.93 -3.42
CA SER A 246 4.02 -4.44 -2.35
C SER A 246 3.46 -5.87 -2.59
N TRP A 247 3.87 -6.51 -3.69
CA TRP A 247 3.36 -7.79 -4.20
C TRP A 247 4.38 -8.93 -4.25
N LYS A 248 5.68 -8.64 -4.15
CA LYS A 248 6.71 -9.68 -4.29
C LYS A 248 6.68 -10.63 -3.09
N PRO A 249 6.53 -11.95 -3.28
CA PRO A 249 6.69 -12.91 -2.19
C PRO A 249 8.14 -12.95 -1.72
N ASP A 250 8.33 -13.31 -0.45
CA ASP A 250 9.59 -13.28 0.31
C ASP A 250 10.77 -13.96 -0.42
N ARG A 251 11.50 -13.20 -1.24
CA ARG A 251 12.91 -13.46 -1.54
C ARG A 251 13.77 -12.68 -0.56
N PRO A 252 14.81 -13.28 0.06
CA PRO A 252 15.77 -12.53 0.87
C PRO A 252 16.60 -11.62 -0.04
N GLU A 253 16.17 -10.36 -0.19
CA GLU A 253 16.94 -9.31 -0.87
C GLU A 253 18.06 -8.82 0.06
N THR A 254 19.30 -8.72 -0.43
CA THR A 254 20.44 -8.23 0.36
C THR A 254 20.22 -6.77 0.75
N THR A 255 19.82 -6.50 1.99
CA THR A 255 19.70 -5.14 2.52
C THR A 255 21.08 -4.50 2.66
N ILE A 256 21.23 -3.26 2.19
CA ILE A 256 22.48 -2.48 2.29
C ILE A 256 22.20 -1.25 3.15
N ARG A 257 23.04 -0.99 4.16
CA ARG A 257 22.96 0.26 4.94
C ARG A 257 23.60 1.43 4.18
N GLN A 258 23.13 2.64 4.44
CA GLN A 258 23.70 3.90 3.92
C GLN A 258 25.22 4.00 4.18
N GLU A 259 25.68 3.52 5.34
CA GLU A 259 27.09 3.52 5.79
C GLU A 259 27.96 2.39 5.20
N ASP A 260 27.35 1.45 4.46
CA ASP A 260 28.02 0.30 3.86
C ASP A 260 28.07 0.39 2.32
N ILE A 261 27.56 1.46 1.72
CA ILE A 261 27.30 1.56 0.27
C ILE A 261 28.54 1.46 -0.65
N PHE A 262 29.75 1.60 -0.11
CA PHE A 262 31.02 1.38 -0.84
C PHE A 262 31.81 0.14 -0.35
N LYS A 263 31.20 -0.70 0.50
CA LYS A 263 31.81 -1.94 1.02
C LYS A 263 31.31 -3.14 0.20
N ALA A 264 32.19 -4.12 -0.03
CA ALA A 264 31.81 -5.31 -0.79
C ALA A 264 30.86 -6.22 0.00
N THR A 265 29.76 -6.64 -0.62
CA THR A 265 28.87 -7.69 -0.07
C THR A 265 29.58 -9.05 -0.07
N ALA A 266 29.23 -9.90 0.90
CA ALA A 266 29.94 -11.15 1.17
C ALA A 266 29.85 -12.11 -0.04
N GLY A 267 30.99 -12.31 -0.72
CA GLY A 267 31.10 -13.14 -1.93
C GLY A 267 31.57 -12.41 -3.19
N ARG A 268 31.57 -11.06 -3.22
CA ARG A 268 32.12 -10.28 -4.33
C ARG A 268 33.66 -10.16 -4.25
N ASN A 269 34.35 -10.56 -5.31
CA ASN A 269 35.79 -10.35 -5.49
C ASN A 269 36.08 -9.07 -6.31
N GLY A 270 36.15 -7.91 -5.63
CA GLY A 270 36.59 -6.66 -6.26
C GLY A 270 36.27 -5.40 -5.44
N PRO A 271 37.05 -4.31 -5.58
CA PRO A 271 36.73 -3.02 -4.95
C PRO A 271 35.61 -2.31 -5.71
N ILE A 272 34.64 -1.74 -4.97
CA ILE A 272 33.56 -0.93 -5.55
C ILE A 272 34.03 0.52 -5.69
N ARG A 273 34.15 1.02 -6.92
CA ARG A 273 34.41 2.44 -7.21
C ARG A 273 33.11 3.19 -7.53
N ARG A 274 32.20 2.57 -8.28
CA ARG A 274 31.06 3.21 -8.96
C ARG A 274 29.74 2.57 -8.54
N VAL A 275 28.92 3.33 -7.82
CA VAL A 275 27.59 2.90 -7.35
C VAL A 275 26.51 3.67 -8.13
N MET A 276 25.55 2.95 -8.70
CA MET A 276 24.32 3.54 -9.25
C MET A 276 23.12 3.18 -8.36
N THR A 277 22.45 4.19 -7.81
CA THR A 277 21.26 4.01 -6.97
C THR A 277 20.00 4.37 -7.75
N LYS A 278 19.19 3.35 -8.04
CA LYS A 278 17.90 3.45 -8.73
C LYS A 278 16.75 3.63 -7.74
N GLY A 279 15.66 4.25 -8.19
CA GLY A 279 14.38 4.31 -7.48
C GLY A 279 13.45 5.36 -8.08
N VAL A 280 12.14 5.29 -7.80
CA VAL A 280 11.13 6.23 -8.31
C VAL A 280 11.36 7.68 -7.84
N ALA A 281 10.63 8.66 -8.39
CA ALA A 281 10.63 10.02 -7.85
C ALA A 281 10.06 10.04 -6.42
N GLY A 282 10.44 11.07 -5.65
CA GLY A 282 10.00 11.24 -4.27
C GLY A 282 10.53 10.20 -3.25
N ILE A 283 11.13 9.09 -3.70
CA ILE A 283 11.50 7.93 -2.86
C ILE A 283 12.65 8.20 -1.86
N GLY A 284 13.22 9.40 -1.89
CA GLY A 284 14.25 9.85 -0.94
C GLY A 284 15.69 9.81 -1.45
N LYS A 285 15.95 9.51 -2.73
CA LYS A 285 17.33 9.45 -3.31
C LYS A 285 18.20 10.67 -2.94
N THR A 286 17.69 11.87 -3.17
CA THR A 286 18.37 13.15 -2.82
C THR A 286 18.51 13.35 -1.31
N VAL A 287 17.54 12.90 -0.51
CA VAL A 287 17.60 13.00 0.96
C VAL A 287 18.64 12.03 1.53
N LEU A 288 18.83 10.87 0.90
CA LEU A 288 19.82 9.86 1.25
C LEU A 288 21.25 10.37 0.97
N THR A 289 21.50 11.00 -0.18
CA THR A 289 22.80 11.59 -0.53
C THR A 289 23.12 12.82 0.35
N GLN A 290 22.12 13.65 0.65
CA GLN A 290 22.25 14.73 1.63
C GLN A 290 22.56 14.21 3.03
N LYS A 291 21.87 13.17 3.52
CA LYS A 291 22.09 12.57 4.84
C LYS A 291 23.48 11.95 4.97
N PHE A 292 23.94 11.21 3.96
CA PHE A 292 25.30 10.66 3.92
C PHE A 292 26.37 11.76 3.97
N THR A 293 26.16 12.86 3.25
CA THR A 293 27.09 14.01 3.28
C THR A 293 27.05 14.72 4.63
N LEU A 294 25.86 14.87 5.23
CA LEU A 294 25.71 15.46 6.56
C LEU A 294 26.38 14.59 7.63
N ASP A 295 26.18 13.27 7.65
CA ASP A 295 26.77 12.41 8.68
C ASP A 295 28.32 12.37 8.63
N TRP A 296 28.92 12.53 7.45
CA TRP A 296 30.37 12.73 7.31
C TRP A 296 30.82 14.14 7.76
N ALA A 297 30.03 15.18 7.47
CA ALA A 297 30.29 16.55 7.89
C ALA A 297 30.00 16.83 9.37
N GLU A 298 29.31 15.91 10.05
CA GLU A 298 29.12 15.85 11.50
C GLU A 298 30.07 14.84 12.18
N ASP A 299 31.08 14.34 11.46
CA ASP A 299 32.10 13.39 11.93
C ASP A 299 31.56 12.05 12.49
N LYS A 300 30.34 11.66 12.13
CA LYS A 300 29.67 10.43 12.62
C LYS A 300 30.11 9.17 11.88
N THR A 301 30.19 9.22 10.54
CA THR A 301 30.43 8.05 9.68
C THR A 301 31.39 8.38 8.53
N ASN A 302 31.84 7.36 7.79
CA ASN A 302 32.64 7.48 6.56
C ASN A 302 33.94 8.31 6.69
N GLN A 303 34.58 8.30 7.86
CA GLN A 303 35.82 9.04 8.12
C GLN A 303 37.07 8.44 7.44
N ASP A 304 36.92 7.47 6.54
CA ASP A 304 37.94 7.06 5.57
C ASP A 304 37.97 7.96 4.32
N ILE A 305 37.00 8.88 4.18
CA ILE A 305 36.88 9.85 3.08
C ILE A 305 37.41 11.21 3.52
N GLN A 306 38.30 11.81 2.72
CA GLN A 306 38.93 13.11 3.01
C GLN A 306 38.21 14.29 2.37
N PHE A 307 37.61 14.10 1.18
CA PHE A 307 36.82 15.12 0.51
C PHE A 307 35.56 14.51 -0.11
N MET A 308 34.43 15.20 0.02
CA MET A 308 33.18 14.87 -0.66
C MET A 308 32.68 16.05 -1.46
N PHE A 309 32.37 15.80 -2.74
CA PHE A 309 31.88 16.80 -3.68
C PHE A 309 30.52 16.36 -4.25
N PRO A 310 29.41 16.78 -3.61
CA PRO A 310 28.07 16.53 -4.10
C PRO A 310 27.68 17.57 -5.17
N PHE A 311 27.39 17.08 -6.37
CA PHE A 311 26.86 17.83 -7.50
C PHE A 311 25.47 17.30 -7.88
N THR A 312 24.56 18.18 -8.27
CA THR A 312 23.34 17.78 -8.99
C THR A 312 23.55 17.88 -10.50
N PHE A 313 22.89 17.02 -11.28
CA PHE A 313 22.88 17.20 -12.74
C PHE A 313 22.17 18.50 -13.16
N ARG A 314 21.27 19.04 -12.33
CA ARG A 314 20.67 20.38 -12.50
C ARG A 314 21.74 21.48 -12.52
N GLU A 315 22.62 21.51 -11.52
CA GLU A 315 23.75 22.43 -11.42
C GLU A 315 24.71 22.28 -12.62
N LEU A 316 25.00 21.04 -13.05
CA LEU A 316 25.92 20.74 -14.15
C LEU A 316 25.34 21.08 -15.55
N ASN A 317 24.03 20.95 -15.75
CA ASN A 317 23.37 21.31 -17.02
C ASN A 317 23.57 22.79 -17.41
N VAL A 318 23.69 23.70 -16.44
CA VAL A 318 23.91 25.15 -16.65
C VAL A 318 25.31 25.44 -17.24
N LEU A 319 26.22 24.47 -17.20
CA LEU A 319 27.59 24.59 -17.69
C LEU A 319 27.82 24.00 -19.09
N LYS A 320 26.76 23.52 -19.77
CA LYS A 320 26.83 22.77 -21.03
C LYS A 320 27.66 23.43 -22.15
N GLU A 321 27.67 24.76 -22.23
CA GLU A 321 28.39 25.51 -23.27
C GLU A 321 29.77 26.03 -22.82
N LYS A 322 30.19 25.73 -21.58
CA LYS A 322 31.44 26.21 -20.97
C LYS A 322 32.47 25.08 -20.91
N LYS A 323 33.75 25.44 -21.01
CA LYS A 323 34.88 24.52 -20.81
C LYS A 323 35.51 24.72 -19.43
N TYR A 324 35.85 23.61 -18.78
CA TYR A 324 36.52 23.54 -17.49
C TYR A 324 37.50 22.37 -17.49
N SER A 325 38.56 22.46 -16.68
CA SER A 325 39.26 21.29 -16.16
C SER A 325 38.56 20.74 -14.92
N LEU A 326 38.92 19.53 -14.48
CA LEU A 326 38.32 18.95 -13.26
C LEU A 326 38.64 19.78 -12.02
N VAL A 327 39.86 20.34 -11.94
CA VAL A 327 40.26 21.24 -10.85
C VAL A 327 39.43 22.53 -10.87
N GLU A 328 39.28 23.18 -12.03
CA GLU A 328 38.47 24.39 -12.15
C GLU A 328 36.98 24.14 -11.86
N LEU A 329 36.43 22.98 -12.26
CA LEU A 329 35.05 22.60 -11.97
C LEU A 329 34.82 22.44 -10.46
N ILE A 330 35.74 21.79 -9.73
CA ILE A 330 35.66 21.68 -8.27
C ILE A 330 35.81 23.06 -7.62
N HIS A 331 36.79 23.87 -8.05
CA HIS A 331 37.02 25.22 -7.54
C HIS A 331 35.86 26.19 -7.83
N HIS A 332 35.04 25.94 -8.85
CA HIS A 332 33.87 26.74 -9.21
C HIS A 332 32.69 26.51 -8.25
N PHE A 333 32.45 25.27 -7.80
CA PHE A 333 31.38 24.93 -6.87
C PHE A 333 31.81 24.94 -5.40
N PHE A 334 33.09 24.74 -5.10
CA PHE A 334 33.66 24.61 -3.76
C PHE A 334 34.86 25.56 -3.60
N THR A 335 34.59 26.86 -3.48
CA THR A 335 35.63 27.90 -3.43
C THR A 335 36.61 27.74 -2.27
N GLU A 336 36.21 27.03 -1.20
CA GLU A 336 37.07 26.68 -0.07
C GLU A 336 38.29 25.84 -0.51
N THR A 337 38.14 25.02 -1.55
CA THR A 337 39.24 24.22 -2.11
C THR A 337 40.23 25.08 -2.91
N LYS A 338 39.72 26.16 -3.55
CA LYS A 338 40.52 27.16 -4.25
C LYS A 338 41.29 28.05 -3.28
N GLU A 339 40.62 28.57 -2.25
CA GLU A 339 41.24 29.35 -1.16
C GLU A 339 42.38 28.59 -0.46
N ALA A 340 42.24 27.26 -0.38
CA ALA A 340 43.21 26.34 0.20
C ALA A 340 44.31 25.85 -0.77
N GLY A 341 44.31 26.28 -2.04
CA GLY A 341 45.34 25.91 -3.03
C GLY A 341 45.33 24.43 -3.45
N ILE A 342 44.20 23.73 -3.33
CA ILE A 342 44.12 22.29 -3.58
C ILE A 342 43.98 22.03 -5.09
N CYS A 343 45.11 21.80 -5.77
CA CYS A 343 45.15 21.54 -7.21
C CYS A 343 45.46 20.07 -7.59
N ARG A 344 45.81 19.21 -6.63
CA ARG A 344 46.08 17.76 -6.87
C ARG A 344 45.15 16.90 -6.03
N PHE A 345 44.03 16.48 -6.60
CA PHE A 345 43.04 15.63 -5.95
C PHE A 345 43.43 14.13 -5.93
N GLU A 346 44.45 13.74 -6.69
CA GLU A 346 45.00 12.37 -6.80
C GLU A 346 45.48 11.80 -5.46
N ASP A 347 46.08 12.66 -4.62
CA ASP A 347 46.69 12.29 -3.34
C ASP A 347 45.65 12.00 -2.24
N PHE A 348 44.35 12.12 -2.54
CA PHE A 348 43.26 12.07 -1.56
C PHE A 348 42.19 11.01 -1.89
N ARG A 349 41.55 10.50 -0.84
CA ARG A 349 40.31 9.73 -0.93
C ARG A 349 39.14 10.68 -1.14
N VAL A 350 38.86 10.95 -2.41
CA VAL A 350 37.73 11.78 -2.88
C VAL A 350 36.52 10.90 -3.18
N VAL A 351 35.32 11.39 -2.82
CA VAL A 351 34.05 10.85 -3.31
C VAL A 351 33.26 11.93 -4.03
N PHE A 352 32.81 11.62 -5.24
CA PHE A 352 31.83 12.43 -5.97
C PHE A 352 30.45 11.81 -5.82
N ILE A 353 29.45 12.66 -5.58
CA ILE A 353 28.05 12.27 -5.60
C ILE A 353 27.38 13.07 -6.72
N PHE A 354 26.73 12.37 -7.66
CA PHE A 354 26.03 12.95 -8.80
C PHE A 354 24.54 12.62 -8.69
N ASP A 355 23.76 13.57 -8.16
CA ASP A 355 22.33 13.39 -7.90
C ASP A 355 21.49 13.77 -9.13
N GLY A 356 20.53 12.91 -9.51
CA GLY A 356 19.54 13.21 -10.55
C GLY A 356 19.98 12.97 -11.99
N LEU A 357 20.63 11.84 -12.32
CA LEU A 357 21.00 11.49 -13.71
C LEU A 357 19.81 11.53 -14.68
N ASP A 358 18.60 11.21 -14.19
CA ASP A 358 17.36 11.30 -14.98
C ASP A 358 16.90 12.73 -15.33
N GLU A 359 17.70 13.73 -14.96
CA GLU A 359 17.55 15.15 -15.26
C GLU A 359 18.71 15.69 -16.12
N CYS A 360 19.67 14.83 -16.48
CA CYS A 360 20.82 15.18 -17.31
C CYS A 360 20.40 15.58 -18.74
N ARG A 361 20.90 16.73 -19.21
CA ARG A 361 20.77 17.23 -20.60
C ARG A 361 22.14 17.34 -21.29
N LEU A 362 23.19 16.77 -20.71
CA LEU A 362 24.55 16.72 -21.25
C LEU A 362 24.72 15.46 -22.14
N PRO A 363 25.38 15.55 -23.32
CA PRO A 363 25.53 14.42 -24.23
C PRO A 363 26.64 13.45 -23.78
N LEU A 364 26.31 12.53 -22.87
CA LEU A 364 27.27 11.55 -22.34
C LEU A 364 27.60 10.43 -23.36
N ASP A 365 28.41 10.74 -24.39
CA ASP A 365 28.86 9.74 -25.37
C ASP A 365 29.96 8.83 -24.79
N PHE A 366 29.56 7.65 -24.31
CA PHE A 366 30.48 6.64 -23.80
C PHE A 366 31.29 5.88 -24.88
N HIS A 367 31.00 6.06 -26.17
CA HIS A 367 31.68 5.36 -27.26
C HIS A 367 32.77 6.19 -27.93
N ASN A 368 32.49 7.45 -28.29
CA ASN A 368 33.39 8.29 -29.10
C ASN A 368 34.12 9.39 -28.31
N THR A 369 34.04 9.40 -26.97
CA THR A 369 34.71 10.40 -26.12
C THR A 369 36.24 10.35 -26.25
N GLU A 370 36.84 11.54 -26.36
CA GLU A 370 38.28 11.75 -26.15
C GLU A 370 38.71 11.25 -24.77
N ILE A 371 39.85 10.56 -24.68
CA ILE A 371 40.37 9.99 -23.43
C ILE A 371 41.15 11.06 -22.68
N LEU A 372 40.56 11.60 -21.62
CA LEU A 372 41.18 12.61 -20.77
C LEU A 372 41.72 11.98 -19.48
N THR A 373 43.02 12.14 -19.23
CA THR A 373 43.71 11.66 -18.01
C THR A 373 44.26 12.79 -17.14
N ASP A 374 44.48 13.97 -17.70
CA ASP A 374 44.99 15.16 -17.00
C ASP A 374 43.85 15.93 -16.33
N VAL A 375 43.93 16.11 -15.00
CA VAL A 375 42.92 16.83 -14.21
C VAL A 375 42.92 18.35 -14.43
N THR A 376 43.96 18.89 -15.08
CA THR A 376 44.14 20.31 -15.42
C THR A 376 43.81 20.67 -16.87
N ALA A 377 43.58 19.67 -17.73
CA ALA A 377 43.17 19.91 -19.12
C ALA A 377 41.70 20.36 -19.21
N SER A 378 41.44 21.46 -19.94
CA SER A 378 40.12 22.09 -20.01
C SER A 378 39.30 21.60 -21.20
N THR A 379 38.13 21.00 -20.93
CA THR A 379 37.21 20.42 -21.92
C THR A 379 35.75 20.66 -21.52
N SER A 380 34.77 20.18 -22.31
CA SER A 380 33.35 20.34 -21.97
C SER A 380 32.93 19.40 -20.83
N VAL A 381 31.88 19.78 -20.09
CA VAL A 381 31.48 19.11 -18.85
C VAL A 381 30.99 17.68 -19.09
N ASP A 382 30.38 17.40 -20.24
CA ASP A 382 30.03 16.05 -20.69
C ASP A 382 31.26 15.14 -20.88
N VAL A 383 32.34 15.66 -21.48
CA VAL A 383 33.60 14.90 -21.67
C VAL A 383 34.31 14.67 -20.33
N LEU A 384 34.30 15.64 -19.41
CA LEU A 384 34.81 15.47 -18.04
C LEU A 384 34.06 14.34 -17.31
N LEU A 385 32.72 14.42 -17.26
CA LEU A 385 31.88 13.45 -16.54
C LEU A 385 32.03 12.04 -17.12
N THR A 386 32.00 11.90 -18.44
CA THR A 386 32.18 10.60 -19.10
C THR A 386 33.54 9.98 -18.81
N ASN A 387 34.64 10.75 -18.82
CA ASN A 387 35.97 10.24 -18.47
C ASN A 387 36.11 9.89 -16.99
N LEU A 388 35.47 10.67 -16.10
CA LEU A 388 35.42 10.38 -14.65
C LEU A 388 34.65 9.08 -14.38
N ILE A 389 33.50 8.87 -15.02
CA ILE A 389 32.66 7.65 -14.90
C ILE A 389 33.36 6.42 -15.51
N LYS A 390 33.98 6.55 -16.69
CA LYS A 390 34.85 5.51 -17.26
C LYS A 390 36.00 5.13 -16.31
N GLY A 391 36.53 6.10 -15.58
CA GLY A 391 37.69 5.94 -14.70
C GLY A 391 39.03 6.33 -15.35
N ASN A 392 39.00 6.96 -16.52
CA ASN A 392 40.16 7.55 -17.17
C ASN A 392 40.68 8.75 -16.38
N LEU A 393 39.75 9.56 -15.86
CA LEU A 393 40.03 10.75 -15.07
C LEU A 393 39.80 10.45 -13.58
N LEU A 394 40.79 10.83 -12.76
CA LEU A 394 40.88 10.57 -11.32
C LEU A 394 40.43 9.13 -10.91
N PRO A 395 41.22 8.09 -11.28
CA PRO A 395 40.84 6.69 -11.08
C PRO A 395 40.60 6.31 -9.61
N SER A 396 41.30 6.96 -8.67
CA SER A 396 41.23 6.73 -7.23
C SER A 396 39.93 7.21 -6.56
N ALA A 397 39.16 8.10 -7.19
CA ALA A 397 37.94 8.64 -6.61
C ALA A 397 36.77 7.65 -6.73
N ARG A 398 35.95 7.53 -5.67
CA ARG A 398 34.68 6.78 -5.71
C ARG A 398 33.55 7.67 -6.25
N LEU A 399 32.60 7.08 -6.96
CA LEU A 399 31.44 7.76 -7.54
C LEU A 399 30.13 7.14 -7.05
N TRP A 400 29.18 7.98 -6.66
CA TRP A 400 27.80 7.57 -6.39
C TRP A 400 26.85 8.38 -7.26
N ILE A 401 26.04 7.70 -8.07
CA ILE A 401 25.12 8.32 -9.04
C ILE A 401 23.69 7.92 -8.68
N THR A 402 22.76 8.88 -8.58
CA THR A 402 21.34 8.58 -8.34
C THR A 402 20.50 8.78 -9.60
N THR A 403 19.48 7.94 -9.81
CA THR A 403 18.65 7.99 -11.03
C THR A 403 17.25 7.36 -10.85
N ARG A 404 16.29 7.74 -11.71
CA ARG A 404 15.08 6.93 -11.97
C ARG A 404 15.41 5.74 -12.88
N PRO A 405 14.77 4.56 -12.70
CA PRO A 405 15.10 3.33 -13.44
C PRO A 405 15.17 3.49 -14.97
N ALA A 406 14.27 4.28 -15.56
CA ALA A 406 14.19 4.52 -17.01
C ALA A 406 15.38 5.31 -17.60
N ALA A 407 16.17 6.02 -16.78
CA ALA A 407 17.35 6.78 -17.23
C ALA A 407 18.68 6.12 -16.85
N ALA A 408 18.65 4.96 -16.18
CA ALA A 408 19.84 4.20 -15.83
C ALA A 408 20.63 3.73 -17.06
N ASN A 409 19.98 3.61 -18.21
CA ASN A 409 20.56 3.26 -19.51
C ASN A 409 21.45 4.35 -20.12
N GLN A 410 21.46 5.58 -19.60
CA GLN A 410 22.39 6.64 -20.03
C GLN A 410 23.86 6.30 -19.73
N ILE A 411 24.12 5.35 -18.82
CA ILE A 411 25.46 4.87 -18.47
C ILE A 411 25.52 3.37 -18.79
N PRO A 412 26.48 2.89 -19.60
CA PRO A 412 26.62 1.46 -19.90
C PRO A 412 26.79 0.60 -18.62
N PRO A 413 26.26 -0.63 -18.56
CA PRO A 413 26.42 -1.52 -17.40
C PRO A 413 27.89 -1.74 -16.99
N ASP A 414 28.81 -1.85 -17.95
CA ASP A 414 30.25 -2.02 -17.71
C ASP A 414 30.90 -0.80 -17.01
N CYS A 415 30.21 0.34 -17.00
CA CYS A 415 30.60 1.55 -16.29
C CYS A 415 30.04 1.64 -14.85
N VAL A 416 29.40 0.59 -14.33
CA VAL A 416 28.79 0.55 -13.00
C VAL A 416 29.20 -0.73 -12.25
N ASP A 417 29.86 -0.59 -11.09
CA ASP A 417 30.40 -1.74 -10.35
C ASP A 417 29.33 -2.37 -9.43
N MET A 418 28.43 -1.54 -8.89
CA MET A 418 27.27 -1.97 -8.09
C MET A 418 26.03 -1.13 -8.42
N VAL A 419 24.90 -1.81 -8.58
CA VAL A 419 23.57 -1.18 -8.61
C VAL A 419 22.90 -1.40 -7.26
N THR A 420 22.28 -0.37 -6.70
CA THR A 420 21.40 -0.48 -5.53
C THR A 420 20.02 0.09 -5.84
N GLU A 421 19.00 -0.36 -5.13
CA GLU A 421 17.63 0.11 -5.31
C GLU A 421 17.05 0.62 -3.98
N VAL A 422 16.60 1.88 -3.97
CA VAL A 422 15.84 2.45 -2.85
C VAL A 422 14.39 2.02 -3.02
N ARG A 423 13.92 1.13 -2.14
CA ARG A 423 12.54 0.64 -2.14
C ARG A 423 11.56 1.69 -1.61
N GLY A 424 11.89 2.36 -0.50
CA GLY A 424 11.05 3.36 0.16
C GLY A 424 10.90 3.09 1.66
N PHE A 425 9.74 3.45 2.23
CA PHE A 425 9.36 3.12 3.61
C PHE A 425 8.58 1.80 3.69
N THR A 426 9.13 0.83 4.42
CA THR A 426 8.38 -0.32 4.97
C THR A 426 7.31 0.16 5.95
N ASP A 427 6.31 -0.68 6.25
CA ASP A 427 5.20 -0.29 7.13
C ASP A 427 5.66 0.22 8.52
N PRO A 428 6.66 -0.38 9.22
CA PRO A 428 7.23 0.19 10.43
C PRO A 428 7.93 1.56 10.25
N GLN A 429 8.52 1.82 9.07
CA GLN A 429 9.14 3.11 8.75
C GLN A 429 8.10 4.21 8.47
N LYS A 430 6.92 3.87 7.91
CA LYS A 430 5.80 4.81 7.78
C LYS A 430 5.35 5.31 9.16
N ASP A 431 5.16 4.35 10.06
CA ASP A 431 4.80 4.57 11.46
C ASP A 431 5.84 5.46 12.20
N ASP A 432 7.13 5.17 12.04
CA ASP A 432 8.25 5.97 12.59
C ASP A 432 8.24 7.42 12.05
N TYR A 433 8.10 7.60 10.73
CA TYR A 433 8.02 8.91 10.11
C TYR A 433 6.87 9.76 10.68
N PHE A 434 5.66 9.19 10.82
CA PHE A 434 4.53 9.93 11.36
C PHE A 434 4.67 10.23 12.85
N ARG A 435 5.26 9.33 13.66
CA ARG A 435 5.59 9.61 15.08
C ARG A 435 6.64 10.71 15.23
N LYS A 436 7.63 10.78 14.33
CA LYS A 436 8.63 11.87 14.31
C LYS A 436 8.01 13.21 13.89
N ARG A 437 7.13 13.20 12.88
CA ARG A 437 6.53 14.42 12.31
C ARG A 437 5.43 15.04 13.17
N PHE A 438 4.81 14.28 14.08
CA PHE A 438 3.74 14.73 14.99
C PHE A 438 4.15 14.53 16.46
N ARG A 439 4.41 15.65 17.16
CA ARG A 439 4.84 15.65 18.58
C ARG A 439 3.76 15.23 19.58
N ASP A 440 2.50 15.16 19.15
CA ASP A 440 1.37 14.64 19.91
C ASP A 440 1.16 13.17 19.53
N GLU A 441 1.33 12.26 20.49
CA GLU A 441 1.27 10.82 20.29
C GLU A 441 -0.14 10.33 19.91
N GLU A 442 -1.20 10.97 20.42
CA GLU A 442 -2.59 10.64 20.08
C GLU A 442 -2.97 11.19 18.71
N GLN A 443 -2.46 12.38 18.34
CA GLN A 443 -2.55 12.87 16.97
C GLN A 443 -1.83 11.93 15.99
N ALA A 444 -0.63 11.47 16.33
CA ALA A 444 0.14 10.51 15.53
C ALA A 444 -0.61 9.17 15.37
N LYS A 445 -1.11 8.59 16.46
CA LYS A 445 -1.95 7.36 16.43
C LYS A 445 -3.18 7.53 15.55
N ARG A 446 -3.90 8.65 15.67
CA ARG A 446 -5.10 8.93 14.86
C ARG A 446 -4.77 9.07 13.37
N ILE A 447 -3.64 9.68 13.03
CA ILE A 447 -3.15 9.81 11.65
C ILE A 447 -2.75 8.45 11.08
N ILE A 448 -1.94 7.68 11.81
CA ILE A 448 -1.50 6.33 11.42
C ILE A 448 -2.71 5.42 11.20
N SER A 449 -3.65 5.41 12.14
CA SER A 449 -4.91 4.67 12.03
C SER A 449 -5.73 5.07 10.80
N HIS A 450 -5.92 6.38 10.55
CA HIS A 450 -6.63 6.85 9.35
C HIS A 450 -5.96 6.40 8.05
N ILE A 451 -4.63 6.51 7.96
CA ILE A 451 -3.86 6.06 6.79
C ILE A 451 -3.99 4.55 6.60
N GLN A 452 -3.92 3.76 7.68
CA GLN A 452 -4.14 2.31 7.63
C GLN A 452 -5.57 1.95 7.17
N THR A 453 -6.60 2.74 7.51
CA THR A 453 -7.99 2.52 7.01
C THR A 453 -8.17 2.85 5.52
N SER A 454 -7.33 3.69 4.91
CA SER A 454 -7.35 3.93 3.45
C SER A 454 -6.13 3.33 2.79
N ARG A 455 -6.27 2.09 2.30
CA ARG A 455 -5.17 1.36 1.63
C ARG A 455 -4.56 2.14 0.45
N SER A 456 -5.33 2.94 -0.27
CA SER A 456 -4.80 3.88 -1.28
C SER A 456 -3.73 4.80 -0.69
N LEU A 457 -4.00 5.43 0.47
CA LEU A 457 -3.04 6.31 1.14
C LEU A 457 -1.87 5.51 1.74
N HIS A 458 -2.15 4.35 2.34
CA HIS A 458 -1.13 3.47 2.91
C HIS A 458 -0.11 2.95 1.88
N ILE A 459 -0.55 2.66 0.65
CA ILE A 459 0.33 2.25 -0.46
C ILE A 459 1.15 3.45 -0.96
N MET A 460 0.52 4.60 -1.20
CA MET A 460 1.27 5.79 -1.66
C MET A 460 2.29 6.27 -0.61
N CYS A 461 2.00 6.10 0.69
CA CYS A 461 2.94 6.34 1.79
C CYS A 461 4.14 5.36 1.82
N HIS A 462 4.31 4.46 0.84
CA HIS A 462 5.61 3.83 0.60
C HIS A 462 6.65 4.86 0.13
N ILE A 463 6.20 5.95 -0.54
CA ILE A 463 7.05 7.08 -0.94
C ILE A 463 7.06 8.16 0.16
N PRO A 464 8.24 8.57 0.69
CA PRO A 464 8.35 9.63 1.70
C PRO A 464 7.69 10.96 1.32
N VAL A 465 7.73 11.38 0.05
CA VAL A 465 7.07 12.62 -0.38
C VAL A 465 5.54 12.58 -0.21
N PHE A 466 4.92 11.40 -0.35
CA PHE A 466 3.49 11.23 -0.10
C PHE A 466 3.18 11.21 1.39
N CYS A 467 4.08 10.69 2.24
CA CYS A 467 3.98 10.86 3.70
C CYS A 467 4.02 12.33 4.11
N TRP A 468 4.89 13.13 3.47
CA TRP A 468 5.00 14.57 3.71
C TRP A 468 3.76 15.36 3.25
N ILE A 469 3.25 15.12 2.03
CA ILE A 469 1.98 15.69 1.55
C ILE A 469 0.84 15.29 2.52
N THR A 470 0.83 14.04 2.97
CA THR A 470 -0.22 13.52 3.86
C THR A 470 -0.16 14.15 5.24
N ALA A 471 1.02 14.32 5.83
CA ALA A 471 1.22 15.06 7.07
C ALA A 471 0.73 16.51 6.93
N THR A 472 1.17 17.23 5.89
CA THR A 472 0.81 18.64 5.65
C THR A 472 -0.71 18.87 5.54
N VAL A 473 -1.43 17.95 4.91
CA VAL A 473 -2.90 18.00 4.80
C VAL A 473 -3.58 17.69 6.14
N LEU A 474 -3.24 16.57 6.76
CA LEU A 474 -3.90 16.13 8.00
C LEU A 474 -3.59 17.06 9.18
N GLU A 475 -2.39 17.62 9.27
CA GLU A 475 -1.99 18.67 10.24
C GLU A 475 -2.89 19.92 10.16
N ASN A 476 -3.38 20.25 8.97
CA ASN A 476 -4.29 21.39 8.78
C ASN A 476 -5.76 21.05 9.02
N MET A 477 -6.18 19.80 8.80
CA MET A 477 -7.57 19.36 9.03
C MET A 477 -7.85 18.92 10.47
N LEU A 478 -6.83 18.49 11.23
CA LEU A 478 -6.97 18.09 12.63
C LEU A 478 -6.97 19.27 13.63
N LYS A 479 -6.95 20.51 13.14
CA LYS A 479 -7.17 21.72 13.94
C LYS A 479 -8.64 21.77 14.40
N PRO A 480 -8.95 22.36 15.57
CA PRO A 480 -10.28 22.26 16.17
C PRO A 480 -11.36 23.00 15.37
N ARG A 481 -12.02 22.26 14.47
CA ARG A 481 -13.30 22.56 13.83
C ARG A 481 -14.12 21.28 13.79
N ASP A 482 -15.30 21.29 14.41
CA ASP A 482 -16.09 20.08 14.58
C ASP A 482 -16.69 19.58 13.26
N GLY A 483 -16.46 18.30 12.93
CA GLY A 483 -17.27 17.55 11.96
C GLY A 483 -16.79 17.45 10.51
N GLU A 484 -15.62 17.97 10.13
CA GLU A 484 -15.04 17.65 8.81
C GLU A 484 -14.47 16.21 8.79
N GLU A 485 -14.88 15.39 7.82
CA GLU A 485 -14.29 14.06 7.61
C GLU A 485 -12.86 14.18 7.05
N LEU A 486 -11.95 13.30 7.49
CA LEU A 486 -10.62 13.22 6.91
C LEU A 486 -10.68 12.62 5.48
N PRO A 487 -9.81 13.06 4.54
CA PRO A 487 -9.85 12.61 3.14
C PRO A 487 -9.65 11.10 3.00
N LYS A 488 -10.43 10.44 2.14
CA LYS A 488 -10.44 8.97 1.98
C LYS A 488 -9.78 8.53 0.68
N THR A 489 -9.95 9.32 -0.38
CA THR A 489 -9.39 9.10 -1.72
C THR A 489 -8.12 9.91 -1.96
N LEU A 490 -7.32 9.54 -2.98
CA LEU A 490 -6.10 10.28 -3.29
C LEU A 490 -6.41 11.66 -3.89
N THR A 491 -7.49 11.77 -4.67
CA THR A 491 -7.94 13.03 -5.27
C THR A 491 -8.42 14.02 -4.20
N GLU A 492 -9.12 13.55 -3.15
CA GLU A 492 -9.46 14.41 -2.02
C GLU A 492 -8.20 14.94 -1.33
N MET A 493 -7.18 14.10 -1.07
CA MET A 493 -5.91 14.54 -0.49
C MET A 493 -5.23 15.64 -1.32
N TYR A 494 -5.17 15.50 -2.64
CA TYR A 494 -4.52 16.50 -3.51
C TYR A 494 -5.35 17.79 -3.66
N ILE A 495 -6.68 17.70 -3.61
CA ILE A 495 -7.56 18.88 -3.52
C ILE A 495 -7.35 19.61 -2.19
N HIS A 496 -7.31 18.89 -1.07
CA HIS A 496 -7.04 19.49 0.23
C HIS A 496 -5.62 20.07 0.31
N PHE A 497 -4.62 19.46 -0.32
CA PHE A 497 -3.28 20.02 -0.44
C PHE A 497 -3.29 21.35 -1.19
N LEU A 498 -3.91 21.42 -2.37
CA LEU A 498 -4.06 22.67 -3.12
C LEU A 498 -4.81 23.75 -2.32
N VAL A 499 -5.89 23.38 -1.62
CA VAL A 499 -6.67 24.29 -0.75
C VAL A 499 -5.82 24.80 0.42
N VAL A 500 -4.98 23.96 1.04
CA VAL A 500 -4.04 24.37 2.09
C VAL A 500 -3.04 25.41 1.56
N GLN A 501 -2.44 25.17 0.39
CA GLN A 501 -1.50 26.14 -0.20
C GLN A 501 -2.18 27.47 -0.57
N SER A 502 -3.38 27.44 -1.16
CA SER A 502 -4.13 28.66 -1.45
C SER A 502 -4.48 29.46 -0.18
N LYS A 503 -4.74 28.79 0.97
CA LYS A 503 -4.92 29.47 2.26
C LYS A 503 -3.63 30.11 2.79
N VAL A 504 -2.46 29.50 2.56
CA VAL A 504 -1.16 30.09 2.91
C VAL A 504 -0.91 31.37 2.11
N LYS A 505 -1.24 31.37 0.80
CA LYS A 505 -1.15 32.59 -0.02
C LYS A 505 -2.01 33.73 0.53
N VAL A 506 -3.29 33.49 0.83
CA VAL A 506 -4.19 34.55 1.31
C VAL A 506 -3.63 35.25 2.56
N LYS A 507 -2.96 34.50 3.45
CA LYS A 507 -2.27 35.07 4.62
C LYS A 507 -0.99 35.83 4.28
N TYR A 508 -0.26 35.40 3.24
CA TYR A 508 0.92 36.10 2.73
C TYR A 508 0.57 37.44 2.06
N ASP A 509 -0.56 37.49 1.35
CA ASP A 509 -1.12 38.71 0.75
C ASP A 509 -1.75 39.67 1.79
N GLY A 510 -1.70 39.33 3.09
CA GLY A 510 -2.24 40.13 4.19
C GLY A 510 -3.75 39.97 4.45
N GLY A 511 -4.40 39.02 3.77
CA GLY A 511 -5.83 38.73 3.92
C GLY A 511 -6.19 37.96 5.20
N ALA A 512 -7.46 38.05 5.59
CA ALA A 512 -8.02 37.31 6.71
C ALA A 512 -8.34 35.85 6.33
N GLU A 513 -8.41 34.94 7.31
CA GLU A 513 -8.79 33.53 7.07
C GLU A 513 -10.27 33.36 6.61
N THR A 514 -11.02 34.45 6.57
CA THR A 514 -12.40 34.54 6.04
C THR A 514 -12.49 34.93 4.56
N ASP A 515 -11.38 35.35 3.94
CA ASP A 515 -11.40 35.95 2.61
C ASP A 515 -11.59 34.92 1.48
N PRO A 516 -12.06 35.33 0.28
CA PRO A 516 -12.33 34.38 -0.81
C PRO A 516 -11.07 33.66 -1.29
N LEU A 517 -10.99 32.36 -1.01
CA LEU A 517 -9.86 31.47 -1.37
C LEU A 517 -9.40 31.59 -2.84
N TRP A 518 -10.36 31.84 -3.74
CA TRP A 518 -10.17 31.92 -5.18
C TRP A 518 -10.38 33.36 -5.66
N SER A 519 -9.39 34.22 -5.45
CA SER A 519 -9.31 35.52 -6.15
C SER A 519 -9.08 35.33 -7.66
N PRO A 520 -9.31 36.35 -8.50
CA PRO A 520 -9.03 36.27 -9.94
C PRO A 520 -7.58 35.89 -10.26
N GLU A 521 -6.63 36.37 -9.45
CA GLU A 521 -5.19 36.10 -9.59
C GLU A 521 -4.86 34.66 -9.17
N ASN A 522 -5.45 34.17 -8.08
CA ASN A 522 -5.29 32.78 -7.62
C ASN A 522 -5.84 31.79 -8.65
N ARG A 523 -7.00 32.13 -9.25
CA ARG A 523 -7.62 31.36 -10.33
C ARG A 523 -6.71 31.30 -11.56
N MET A 524 -6.28 32.46 -12.07
CA MET A 524 -5.40 32.56 -13.23
C MET A 524 -4.08 31.80 -13.02
N MET A 525 -3.50 31.89 -11.82
CA MET A 525 -2.28 31.17 -11.45
C MET A 525 -2.45 29.64 -11.54
N VAL A 526 -3.54 29.08 -10.99
CA VAL A 526 -3.80 27.62 -11.03
C VAL A 526 -4.20 27.17 -12.44
N GLU A 527 -4.98 27.96 -13.18
CA GLU A 527 -5.34 27.65 -14.57
C GLU A 527 -4.10 27.63 -15.49
N SER A 528 -3.15 28.55 -15.31
CA SER A 528 -1.87 28.61 -16.03
C SER A 528 -0.91 27.48 -15.63
N LEU A 529 -0.71 27.23 -14.33
CA LEU A 529 0.12 26.11 -13.85
C LEU A 529 -0.45 24.76 -14.28
N GLY A 530 -1.77 24.61 -14.35
CA GLY A 530 -2.43 23.42 -14.88
C GLY A 530 -2.22 23.23 -16.39
N LYS A 531 -2.20 24.31 -17.18
CA LYS A 531 -1.85 24.26 -18.62
C LYS A 531 -0.40 23.78 -18.79
N LEU A 532 0.55 24.43 -18.10
CA LEU A 532 1.96 24.05 -18.09
C LEU A 532 2.15 22.58 -17.70
N ALA A 533 1.47 22.15 -16.64
CA ALA A 533 1.53 20.77 -16.18
C ALA A 533 1.07 19.76 -17.25
N PHE A 534 -0.05 20.05 -17.95
CA PHE A 534 -0.59 19.17 -18.99
C PHE A 534 0.31 19.11 -20.24
N GLU A 535 0.71 20.25 -20.79
CA GLU A 535 1.52 20.33 -22.01
C GLU A 535 2.92 19.72 -21.80
N GLN A 536 3.53 19.93 -20.62
CA GLN A 536 4.83 19.35 -20.30
C GLN A 536 4.75 17.87 -19.89
N LEU A 537 3.62 17.41 -19.31
CA LEU A 537 3.37 15.98 -19.07
C LEU A 537 3.26 15.21 -20.40
N GLN A 538 2.60 15.78 -21.42
CA GLN A 538 2.56 15.19 -22.77
C GLN A 538 3.94 15.13 -23.44
N LYS A 539 4.84 16.09 -23.13
CA LYS A 539 6.24 16.10 -23.59
C LYS A 539 7.18 15.21 -22.75
N GLY A 540 6.73 14.68 -21.62
CA GLY A 540 7.56 13.92 -20.67
C GLY A 540 8.54 14.77 -19.84
N ASN A 541 8.38 16.09 -19.82
CA ASN A 541 9.28 17.03 -19.14
C ASN A 541 8.93 17.21 -17.65
N LEU A 542 9.96 17.22 -16.79
CA LEU A 542 9.85 17.54 -15.34
C LEU A 542 10.45 18.90 -14.95
N ILE A 543 11.34 19.45 -15.79
CA ILE A 543 12.05 20.71 -15.55
C ILE A 543 11.78 21.64 -16.72
N PHE A 544 11.38 22.87 -16.40
CA PHE A 544 10.89 23.89 -17.32
C PHE A 544 11.83 25.09 -17.30
N TYR A 545 12.21 25.53 -18.50
CA TYR A 545 13.07 26.68 -18.77
C TYR A 545 12.20 27.85 -19.24
N GLU A 546 12.79 29.03 -19.46
CA GLU A 546 12.06 30.22 -19.92
C GLU A 546 11.27 29.98 -21.23
N SER A 547 11.83 29.20 -22.16
CA SER A 547 11.17 28.76 -23.39
C SER A 547 9.92 27.91 -23.13
N ASP A 548 9.98 27.02 -22.13
CA ASP A 548 8.89 26.11 -21.78
C ASP A 548 7.73 26.86 -21.09
N LEU A 549 8.06 27.90 -20.31
CA LEU A 549 7.09 28.77 -19.65
C LEU A 549 6.41 29.73 -20.62
N THR A 550 7.17 30.34 -21.52
CA THR A 550 6.66 31.32 -22.50
C THR A 550 5.77 30.67 -23.55
N GLU A 551 6.03 29.43 -23.98
CA GLU A 551 5.12 28.63 -24.81
C GLU A 551 3.75 28.43 -24.10
N CYS A 552 3.78 28.15 -22.80
CA CYS A 552 2.57 28.03 -21.99
C CYS A 552 1.87 29.38 -21.73
N GLY A 553 2.54 30.52 -21.95
CA GLY A 553 2.02 31.88 -21.73
C GLY A 553 2.33 32.44 -20.34
N ILE A 554 3.35 31.91 -19.65
CA ILE A 554 3.80 32.35 -18.33
C ILE A 554 5.12 33.09 -18.48
N ASP A 555 5.16 34.36 -18.10
CA ASP A 555 6.40 35.14 -18.01
C ASP A 555 7.28 34.69 -16.82
N ILE A 556 8.60 34.87 -16.93
CA ILE A 556 9.55 34.46 -15.88
C ILE A 556 9.31 35.21 -14.56
N THR A 557 8.81 36.46 -14.58
CA THR A 557 8.45 37.18 -13.34
C THR A 557 7.20 36.57 -12.69
N ALA A 558 6.20 36.20 -13.49
CA ALA A 558 5.02 35.48 -13.01
C ALA A 558 5.40 34.12 -12.42
N ALA A 559 6.24 33.32 -13.10
CA ALA A 559 6.74 32.05 -12.56
C ALA A 559 7.54 32.22 -11.25
N SER A 560 8.28 33.32 -11.09
CA SER A 560 8.99 33.67 -9.85
C SER A 560 8.02 34.01 -8.70
N VAL A 561 6.90 34.68 -9.01
CA VAL A 561 5.83 34.91 -8.04
C VAL A 561 5.13 33.59 -7.70
N TYR A 562 4.82 32.77 -8.69
CA TYR A 562 4.11 31.50 -8.52
C TYR A 562 4.89 30.53 -7.64
N SER A 563 6.21 30.43 -7.83
CA SER A 563 7.09 29.60 -6.99
C SER A 563 7.31 30.16 -5.58
N GLY A 564 7.41 31.48 -5.43
CA GLY A 564 7.48 32.15 -4.12
C GLY A 564 6.19 32.04 -3.29
N VAL A 565 5.06 31.78 -3.94
CA VAL A 565 3.72 31.66 -3.36
C VAL A 565 3.32 30.19 -3.14
N PHE A 566 3.35 29.39 -4.20
CA PHE A 566 3.02 27.97 -4.19
C PHE A 566 4.26 27.10 -3.94
N THR A 567 5.06 27.47 -2.94
CA THR A 567 6.40 26.90 -2.64
C THR A 567 6.44 25.38 -2.45
N GLN A 568 5.31 24.77 -2.09
CA GLN A 568 5.14 23.33 -1.88
C GLN A 568 4.49 22.61 -3.08
N ILE A 569 4.19 23.32 -4.17
CA ILE A 569 3.64 22.80 -5.43
C ILE A 569 4.63 23.06 -6.59
N PHE A 570 5.17 24.27 -6.70
CA PHE A 570 6.03 24.73 -7.79
C PHE A 570 7.28 25.42 -7.21
N LYS A 571 8.46 25.08 -7.71
CA LYS A 571 9.76 25.58 -7.21
C LYS A 571 10.49 26.38 -8.29
N GLU A 572 11.11 27.48 -7.88
CA GLU A 572 12.19 28.17 -8.59
C GLU A 572 13.50 27.68 -7.99
N GLU A 573 14.39 27.13 -8.82
CA GLU A 573 15.75 26.80 -8.45
C GLU A 573 16.71 27.70 -9.23
N ARG A 574 17.74 28.20 -8.54
CA ARG A 574 18.72 29.15 -9.08
C ARG A 574 20.05 28.47 -9.26
N GLY A 575 20.56 28.45 -10.49
CA GLY A 575 21.96 28.11 -10.74
C GLY A 575 22.90 29.19 -10.19
N LEU A 576 24.20 28.87 -10.12
CA LEU A 576 25.25 29.82 -9.71
C LEU A 576 25.28 31.10 -10.56
N TYR A 577 24.74 31.06 -11.78
CA TYR A 577 24.68 32.16 -12.74
C TYR A 577 23.39 33.00 -12.70
N GLN A 578 22.53 32.79 -11.70
CA GLN A 578 21.19 33.41 -11.54
C GLN A 578 20.12 32.96 -12.55
N ASP A 579 20.48 32.14 -13.53
CA ASP A 579 19.52 31.44 -14.40
C ASP A 579 18.49 30.67 -13.57
N LYS A 580 17.20 30.84 -13.92
CA LYS A 580 16.07 30.25 -13.21
C LYS A 580 15.55 29.04 -13.96
N VAL A 581 15.51 27.90 -13.29
CA VAL A 581 14.79 26.70 -13.75
C VAL A 581 13.64 26.41 -12.80
N PHE A 582 12.56 25.83 -13.33
CA PHE A 582 11.34 25.60 -12.57
C PHE A 582 10.91 24.13 -12.66
N CYS A 583 10.32 23.60 -11.58
CA CYS A 583 9.77 22.26 -11.56
C CYS A 583 8.58 22.16 -10.59
N PHE A 584 7.73 21.14 -10.76
CA PHE A 584 6.78 20.76 -9.71
C PHE A 584 7.49 19.99 -8.58
N VAL A 585 6.99 20.07 -7.36
CA VAL A 585 7.60 19.39 -6.19
C VAL A 585 7.57 17.86 -6.32
N HIS A 586 6.62 17.32 -7.07
CA HIS A 586 6.60 15.91 -7.46
C HIS A 586 5.81 15.71 -8.77
N LEU A 587 6.11 14.65 -9.53
CA LEU A 587 5.39 14.29 -10.76
C LEU A 587 3.87 14.15 -10.53
N SER A 588 3.47 13.55 -9.41
CA SER A 588 2.05 13.45 -9.04
C SER A 588 1.32 14.79 -8.86
N VAL A 589 2.05 15.88 -8.54
CA VAL A 589 1.48 17.23 -8.46
C VAL A 589 1.26 17.78 -9.88
N GLN A 590 2.18 17.49 -10.81
CA GLN A 590 2.02 17.77 -12.24
C GLN A 590 0.83 16.99 -12.83
N GLU A 591 0.73 15.67 -12.58
CA GLU A 591 -0.40 14.84 -13.01
C GLU A 591 -1.74 15.34 -12.46
N PHE A 592 -1.80 15.75 -11.19
CA PHE A 592 -3.00 16.32 -10.58
C PHE A 592 -3.42 17.66 -11.21
N LEU A 593 -2.48 18.58 -11.40
CA LEU A 593 -2.75 19.88 -12.01
C LEU A 593 -3.12 19.76 -13.50
N ALA A 594 -2.51 18.81 -14.21
CA ALA A 594 -2.89 18.46 -15.57
C ALA A 594 -4.32 17.90 -15.64
N ALA A 595 -4.69 16.98 -14.75
CA ALA A 595 -6.05 16.44 -14.66
C ALA A 595 -7.08 17.53 -14.33
N LEU A 596 -6.74 18.44 -13.41
CA LEU A 596 -7.54 19.61 -13.06
C LEU A 596 -7.74 20.56 -14.26
N HIS A 597 -6.69 20.83 -15.03
CA HIS A 597 -6.77 21.66 -16.25
C HIS A 597 -7.66 21.03 -17.33
N VAL A 598 -7.53 19.73 -17.59
CA VAL A 598 -8.37 19.01 -18.55
C VAL A 598 -9.85 19.02 -18.11
N HIS A 599 -10.11 18.79 -16.82
CA HIS A 599 -11.46 18.84 -16.25
C HIS A 599 -12.09 20.24 -16.34
N LEU A 600 -11.36 21.28 -15.95
CA LEU A 600 -11.79 22.69 -16.04
C LEU A 600 -12.05 23.11 -17.49
N THR A 601 -11.16 22.75 -18.41
CA THR A 601 -11.29 23.09 -19.84
C THR A 601 -12.51 22.44 -20.46
N PHE A 602 -12.77 21.15 -20.19
CA PHE A 602 -13.94 20.44 -20.70
C PHE A 602 -15.25 21.00 -20.12
N ILE A 603 -15.33 21.23 -18.80
CA ILE A 603 -16.54 21.80 -18.18
C ILE A 603 -16.84 23.20 -18.76
N THR A 604 -15.83 24.05 -18.87
CA THR A 604 -15.98 25.43 -19.33
C THR A 604 -16.32 25.49 -20.83
N SER A 605 -15.47 24.92 -21.68
CA SER A 605 -15.56 25.06 -23.14
C SER A 605 -16.30 23.94 -23.87
N GLY A 606 -16.36 22.73 -23.29
CA GLY A 606 -16.77 21.50 -23.98
C GLY A 606 -15.65 20.76 -24.72
N THR A 607 -14.44 21.33 -24.77
CA THR A 607 -13.30 20.77 -25.52
C THR A 607 -12.70 19.57 -24.81
N ASN A 608 -12.59 18.43 -25.52
CA ASN A 608 -11.84 17.26 -25.07
C ASN A 608 -10.37 17.40 -25.45
N LEU A 609 -9.49 17.77 -24.51
CA LEU A 609 -8.04 17.87 -24.74
C LEU A 609 -7.34 16.51 -24.98
N LEU A 610 -8.07 15.39 -24.87
CA LEU A 610 -7.52 14.03 -25.05
C LEU A 610 -7.90 13.40 -26.41
N SER A 611 -8.82 13.98 -27.18
CA SER A 611 -9.20 13.45 -28.50
C SER A 611 -8.14 13.71 -29.57
N GLU A 612 -7.82 12.68 -30.35
CA GLU A 612 -6.77 12.74 -31.40
C GLU A 612 -7.25 13.33 -32.72
N ASP A 613 -8.57 13.45 -32.91
CA ASP A 613 -9.18 14.06 -34.08
C ASP A 613 -9.54 15.52 -33.80
N PRO A 614 -8.86 16.51 -34.41
CA PRO A 614 -9.18 17.92 -34.24
C PRO A 614 -10.58 18.28 -34.76
N THR A 615 -11.12 17.53 -35.73
CA THR A 615 -12.38 17.87 -36.39
C THR A 615 -13.56 17.74 -35.44
N MET A 616 -13.66 16.66 -34.66
CA MET A 616 -14.71 16.53 -33.63
C MET A 616 -14.64 17.65 -32.57
N SER A 617 -13.43 18.09 -32.20
CA SER A 617 -13.28 19.23 -31.26
C SER A 617 -13.90 20.51 -31.84
N GLN A 618 -13.69 20.78 -33.13
CA GLN A 618 -14.21 21.97 -33.83
C GLN A 618 -15.71 21.85 -34.10
N TRP A 619 -16.21 20.67 -34.50
CA TRP A 619 -17.64 20.43 -34.71
C TRP A 619 -18.45 20.63 -33.42
N SER A 620 -17.88 20.29 -32.25
CA SER A 620 -18.54 20.56 -30.96
C SER A 620 -18.70 22.05 -30.61
N ARG A 621 -17.96 22.95 -31.28
CA ARG A 621 -18.16 24.41 -31.19
C ARG A 621 -19.24 24.93 -32.15
N LEU A 622 -19.58 24.18 -33.20
CA LEU A 622 -20.55 24.56 -34.23
C LEU A 622 -21.97 24.11 -33.89
N PHE A 623 -22.13 22.91 -33.32
CA PHE A 623 -23.43 22.38 -32.91
C PHE A 623 -23.67 22.59 -31.41
N ARG A 624 -24.82 23.17 -31.01
CA ARG A 624 -25.14 23.60 -29.63
C ARG A 624 -25.22 22.50 -28.55
N ASN A 625 -24.90 21.25 -28.87
CA ASN A 625 -24.93 20.14 -27.92
C ASN A 625 -23.53 19.92 -27.31
N LYS A 626 -23.31 20.39 -26.07
CA LYS A 626 -22.09 20.03 -25.33
C LYS A 626 -22.00 18.50 -25.19
N PRO A 627 -20.84 17.86 -25.47
CA PRO A 627 -20.67 16.43 -25.27
C PRO A 627 -20.82 16.04 -23.78
N GLU A 628 -21.38 14.87 -23.49
CA GLU A 628 -21.44 14.38 -22.11
C GLU A 628 -20.03 14.05 -21.56
N LEU A 629 -19.81 14.35 -20.28
CA LEU A 629 -18.53 14.17 -19.58
C LEU A 629 -18.03 12.70 -19.56
N ASN A 630 -18.92 11.70 -19.76
CA ASN A 630 -18.46 10.31 -19.90
C ASN A 630 -17.56 10.11 -21.14
N HIS A 631 -17.70 10.89 -22.21
CA HIS A 631 -16.86 10.74 -23.40
C HIS A 631 -15.41 11.18 -23.15
N LEU A 632 -15.21 12.21 -22.31
CA LEU A 632 -13.88 12.56 -21.80
C LEU A 632 -13.31 11.42 -20.95
N HIS A 633 -14.12 10.89 -20.01
CA HIS A 633 -13.68 9.80 -19.15
C HIS A 633 -13.31 8.53 -19.93
N GLN A 634 -14.09 8.18 -20.97
CA GLN A 634 -13.77 7.06 -21.87
C GLN A 634 -12.45 7.31 -22.60
N SER A 635 -12.31 8.46 -23.26
CA SER A 635 -11.05 8.86 -23.94
C SER A 635 -9.82 8.78 -23.01
N ALA A 636 -9.99 9.13 -21.73
CA ALA A 636 -8.93 9.08 -20.73
C ALA A 636 -8.60 7.64 -20.28
N VAL A 637 -9.62 6.80 -20.06
CA VAL A 637 -9.44 5.36 -19.79
C VAL A 637 -8.69 4.70 -20.94
N ASP A 638 -9.13 4.96 -22.17
CA ASP A 638 -8.58 4.33 -23.38
C ASP A 638 -7.11 4.73 -23.58
N LYS A 639 -6.77 6.01 -23.39
CA LYS A 639 -5.37 6.47 -23.46
C LYS A 639 -4.49 5.94 -22.33
N ALA A 640 -5.00 5.80 -21.11
CA ALA A 640 -4.25 5.16 -20.03
C ALA A 640 -4.00 3.66 -20.29
N LEU A 641 -4.98 2.97 -20.89
CA LEU A 641 -4.84 1.56 -21.30
C LEU A 641 -3.92 1.37 -22.52
N LEU A 642 -3.84 2.35 -23.43
CA LEU A 642 -2.86 2.36 -24.52
C LEU A 642 -1.44 2.67 -24.02
N SER A 643 -1.29 3.39 -22.89
CA SER A 643 0.02 3.70 -22.29
C SER A 643 0.81 2.42 -21.95
N PRO A 644 2.00 2.22 -22.52
CA PRO A 644 2.81 1.03 -22.25
C PRO A 644 3.35 1.08 -20.82
N ASN A 645 4.04 2.16 -20.46
CA ASN A 645 4.59 2.38 -19.12
C ASN A 645 3.52 2.71 -18.07
N GLY A 646 2.44 3.41 -18.43
CA GLY A 646 1.40 3.83 -17.48
C GLY A 646 1.51 5.26 -16.96
N HIS A 647 2.22 6.15 -17.68
CA HIS A 647 2.43 7.55 -17.31
C HIS A 647 1.14 8.43 -17.26
N LEU A 648 -0.03 7.84 -17.49
CA LEU A 648 -1.34 8.48 -17.35
C LEU A 648 -2.19 7.84 -16.24
N ASP A 649 -1.67 6.86 -15.51
CA ASP A 649 -2.46 6.10 -14.54
C ASP A 649 -2.92 6.97 -13.35
N LEU A 650 -2.05 7.82 -12.79
CA LEU A 650 -2.42 8.70 -11.69
C LEU A 650 -3.21 9.92 -12.19
N PHE A 651 -2.83 10.49 -13.35
CA PHE A 651 -3.65 11.47 -14.08
C PHE A 651 -5.11 10.99 -14.26
N LEU A 652 -5.33 9.74 -14.68
CA LEU A 652 -6.68 9.17 -14.84
C LEU A 652 -7.43 9.09 -13.51
N ARG A 653 -6.76 8.59 -12.46
CA ARG A 653 -7.32 8.53 -11.09
C ARG A 653 -7.79 9.91 -10.63
N PHE A 654 -6.94 10.93 -10.79
CA PHE A 654 -7.29 12.32 -10.45
C PHE A 654 -8.44 12.88 -11.30
N LEU A 655 -8.42 12.67 -12.62
CA LEU A 655 -9.47 13.16 -13.53
C LEU A 655 -10.85 12.59 -13.18
N LEU A 656 -10.90 11.30 -12.83
CA LEU A 656 -12.14 10.63 -12.42
C LEU A 656 -12.58 11.06 -11.02
N GLY A 657 -11.65 11.20 -10.06
CA GLY A 657 -11.96 11.76 -8.74
C GLY A 657 -12.48 13.20 -8.79
N LEU A 658 -11.98 14.04 -9.72
CA LEU A 658 -12.46 15.42 -9.93
C LEU A 658 -13.91 15.48 -10.43
N SER A 659 -14.41 14.41 -11.07
CA SER A 659 -15.82 14.30 -11.45
C SER A 659 -16.78 14.11 -10.27
N MET A 660 -16.28 13.87 -9.05
CA MET A 660 -17.12 13.58 -7.89
C MET A 660 -17.70 14.85 -7.27
N LYS A 661 -19.02 14.84 -7.01
CA LYS A 661 -19.76 15.98 -6.45
C LYS A 661 -19.33 16.37 -5.02
N THR A 662 -18.62 15.51 -4.30
CA THR A 662 -17.90 15.87 -3.06
C THR A 662 -16.73 16.80 -3.37
N ASN A 663 -15.85 16.35 -4.26
CA ASN A 663 -14.61 17.00 -4.66
C ASN A 663 -14.87 18.36 -5.33
N GLN A 664 -15.91 18.44 -6.16
CA GLN A 664 -16.37 19.71 -6.77
C GLN A 664 -16.92 20.74 -5.76
N LYS A 665 -17.32 20.33 -4.53
CA LYS A 665 -17.68 21.29 -3.46
C LYS A 665 -16.44 21.92 -2.81
N LEU A 666 -15.35 21.17 -2.70
CA LEU A 666 -14.10 21.66 -2.11
C LEU A 666 -13.44 22.72 -3.02
N LEU A 667 -13.56 22.54 -4.34
CA LEU A 667 -13.11 23.49 -5.37
C LEU A 667 -14.19 24.50 -5.80
N ARG A 668 -15.21 24.75 -4.97
CA ARG A 668 -16.32 25.67 -5.31
C ARG A 668 -15.79 27.10 -5.50
N SER A 669 -16.26 27.75 -6.58
CA SER A 669 -15.83 29.03 -7.17
C SER A 669 -14.60 28.98 -8.08
N LEU A 670 -13.67 28.01 -7.93
CA LEU A 670 -12.79 27.63 -9.05
C LEU A 670 -13.64 26.93 -10.12
N LEU A 671 -14.39 25.90 -9.72
CA LEU A 671 -15.43 25.29 -10.53
C LEU A 671 -16.77 26.04 -10.39
N THR A 672 -17.39 26.37 -11.52
CA THR A 672 -18.81 26.71 -11.60
C THR A 672 -19.63 25.42 -11.42
N GLN A 673 -20.69 25.46 -10.60
CA GLN A 673 -21.48 24.26 -10.30
C GLN A 673 -22.20 23.72 -11.54
N THR A 674 -21.57 22.77 -12.21
CA THR A 674 -22.16 22.04 -13.32
C THR A 674 -23.06 20.94 -12.78
N GLY A 675 -24.19 20.68 -13.44
CA GLY A 675 -25.08 19.57 -13.13
C GLY A 675 -24.53 18.20 -13.52
N SER A 676 -23.24 17.92 -13.30
CA SER A 676 -22.64 16.61 -13.56
C SER A 676 -23.32 15.56 -12.68
N GLY A 677 -24.17 14.74 -13.31
CA GLY A 677 -25.10 13.88 -12.60
C GLY A 677 -24.46 12.59 -12.12
N SER A 678 -25.00 12.02 -11.03
CA SER A 678 -24.70 10.64 -10.61
C SER A 678 -24.81 9.66 -11.80
N ARG A 679 -25.77 9.88 -12.71
CA ARG A 679 -25.96 9.14 -13.97
C ARG A 679 -24.71 9.09 -14.87
N THR A 680 -23.90 10.15 -14.93
CA THR A 680 -22.70 10.21 -15.78
C THR A 680 -21.53 9.44 -15.16
N ASN A 681 -21.36 9.53 -13.84
CA ASN A 681 -20.38 8.71 -13.13
C ASN A 681 -20.81 7.23 -13.13
N GLN A 682 -22.12 6.93 -13.06
CA GLN A 682 -22.65 5.57 -13.26
C GLN A 682 -22.37 5.01 -14.68
N LYS A 683 -22.50 5.82 -15.75
CA LYS A 683 -22.05 5.41 -17.10
C LYS A 683 -20.55 5.08 -17.11
N THR A 684 -19.75 5.94 -16.47
CA THR A 684 -18.29 5.79 -16.40
C THR A 684 -17.88 4.54 -15.63
N VAL A 685 -18.49 4.28 -14.47
CA VAL A 685 -18.30 3.06 -13.68
C VAL A 685 -18.67 1.81 -14.49
N LYS A 686 -19.80 1.84 -15.22
CA LYS A 686 -20.19 0.71 -16.08
C LYS A 686 -19.17 0.46 -17.20
N TYR A 687 -18.60 1.50 -17.79
CA TYR A 687 -17.53 1.37 -18.78
C TYR A 687 -16.27 0.75 -18.17
N ILE A 688 -15.76 1.29 -17.06
CA ILE A 688 -14.56 0.76 -16.38
C ILE A 688 -14.75 -0.70 -15.97
N LYS A 689 -15.93 -1.08 -15.46
CA LYS A 689 -16.27 -2.48 -15.15
C LYS A 689 -16.27 -3.39 -16.38
N MET A 690 -16.82 -2.90 -17.50
CA MET A 690 -16.80 -3.62 -18.77
C MET A 690 -15.35 -3.88 -19.22
N MET A 691 -14.46 -2.89 -19.12
CA MET A 691 -13.03 -3.06 -19.42
C MET A 691 -12.34 -4.03 -18.47
N ILE A 692 -12.64 -4.01 -17.16
CA ILE A 692 -12.05 -4.95 -16.19
C ILE A 692 -12.47 -6.41 -16.47
N ILE A 693 -13.73 -6.63 -16.86
CA ILE A 693 -14.33 -7.99 -16.95
C ILE A 693 -14.18 -8.59 -18.36
N ASN A 694 -14.36 -7.81 -19.42
CA ASN A 694 -14.42 -8.32 -20.80
C ASN A 694 -13.08 -8.25 -21.54
N GLU A 695 -12.24 -7.25 -21.24
CA GLU A 695 -10.91 -7.14 -21.87
C GLU A 695 -9.88 -7.95 -21.08
N ASN A 696 -8.99 -8.66 -21.79
CA ASN A 696 -7.91 -9.44 -21.17
C ASN A 696 -6.72 -8.54 -20.80
N LEU A 697 -6.98 -7.57 -19.92
CA LEU A 697 -6.00 -6.60 -19.41
C LEU A 697 -4.90 -7.29 -18.58
N SER A 698 -3.74 -6.64 -18.46
CA SER A 698 -2.71 -7.03 -17.49
C SER A 698 -3.15 -6.71 -16.05
N ALA A 699 -2.54 -7.35 -15.06
CA ALA A 699 -2.95 -7.21 -13.66
C ALA A 699 -2.82 -5.76 -13.17
N GLU A 700 -1.75 -5.09 -13.58
CA GLU A 700 -1.41 -3.70 -13.27
C GLU A 700 -2.46 -2.75 -13.85
N ARG A 701 -2.92 -3.00 -15.09
CA ARG A 701 -3.98 -2.22 -15.74
C ARG A 701 -5.33 -2.42 -15.06
N SER A 702 -5.69 -3.66 -14.70
CA SER A 702 -6.89 -3.94 -13.90
C SER A 702 -6.85 -3.32 -12.51
N ILE A 703 -5.67 -3.27 -11.87
CA ILE A 703 -5.44 -2.62 -10.56
C ILE A 703 -5.62 -1.11 -10.66
N ASN A 704 -5.03 -0.44 -11.66
CA ASN A 704 -5.25 0.99 -11.85
C ASN A 704 -6.74 1.31 -12.12
N LEU A 705 -7.42 0.52 -12.96
CA LEU A 705 -8.86 0.69 -13.17
C LEU A 705 -9.69 0.44 -11.90
N PHE A 706 -9.27 -0.44 -10.99
CA PHE A 706 -9.90 -0.56 -9.69
C PHE A 706 -9.66 0.67 -8.81
N HIS A 707 -8.43 1.21 -8.77
CA HIS A 707 -8.17 2.47 -8.07
C HIS A 707 -9.04 3.62 -8.62
N CYS A 708 -9.25 3.69 -9.94
CA CYS A 708 -10.18 4.62 -10.57
C CYS A 708 -11.64 4.46 -10.06
N LEU A 709 -12.10 3.23 -9.80
CA LEU A 709 -13.41 2.98 -9.19
C LEU A 709 -13.47 3.38 -7.70
N ASN A 710 -12.35 3.31 -6.99
CA ASN A 710 -12.24 3.79 -5.61
C ASN A 710 -12.27 5.33 -5.52
N GLU A 711 -11.59 6.04 -6.43
CA GLU A 711 -11.70 7.50 -6.56
C GLU A 711 -13.13 7.96 -6.95
N LEU A 712 -13.89 7.10 -7.64
CA LEU A 712 -15.34 7.27 -7.90
C LEU A 712 -16.24 6.79 -6.73
N ASN A 713 -15.66 6.45 -5.57
CA ASN A 713 -16.32 5.94 -4.37
C ASN A 713 -17.26 4.74 -4.63
N HIS A 714 -16.88 3.85 -5.56
CA HIS A 714 -17.72 2.74 -6.01
C HIS A 714 -17.24 1.37 -5.48
N CYS A 715 -17.12 1.26 -4.15
CA CYS A 715 -16.65 0.07 -3.44
C CYS A 715 -17.48 -1.22 -3.67
N ALA A 716 -18.64 -1.13 -4.33
CA ALA A 716 -19.51 -2.27 -4.60
C ALA A 716 -18.97 -3.27 -5.64
N LEU A 717 -17.90 -2.97 -6.42
CA LEU A 717 -17.38 -3.93 -7.40
C LEU A 717 -16.96 -5.27 -6.78
N VAL A 718 -16.43 -5.28 -5.54
CA VAL A 718 -16.10 -6.52 -4.84
C VAL A 718 -17.34 -7.39 -4.65
N LYS A 719 -18.45 -6.76 -4.23
CA LYS A 719 -19.74 -7.42 -4.02
C LYS A 719 -20.36 -7.89 -5.33
N GLU A 720 -20.26 -7.10 -6.39
CA GLU A 720 -20.75 -7.49 -7.72
C GLU A 720 -19.94 -8.66 -8.32
N ILE A 721 -18.62 -8.74 -8.07
CA ILE A 721 -17.79 -9.88 -8.47
C ILE A 721 -18.12 -11.11 -7.61
N GLN A 722 -18.24 -10.95 -6.28
CA GLN A 722 -18.71 -11.99 -5.35
C GLN A 722 -20.06 -12.57 -5.80
N GLU A 723 -21.07 -11.71 -6.01
CA GLU A 723 -22.41 -12.10 -6.49
C GLU A 723 -22.36 -12.78 -7.87
N SER A 724 -21.53 -12.29 -8.80
CA SER A 724 -21.42 -12.86 -10.16
C SER A 724 -20.71 -14.21 -10.21
N LEU A 725 -19.69 -14.42 -9.37
CA LEU A 725 -19.03 -15.72 -9.22
C LEU A 725 -19.94 -16.71 -8.46
N ARG A 726 -20.60 -16.26 -7.39
CA ARG A 726 -21.48 -17.08 -6.54
C ARG A 726 -22.75 -17.54 -7.27
N SER A 727 -23.26 -16.71 -8.18
CA SER A 727 -24.38 -17.06 -9.07
C SER A 727 -23.98 -17.87 -10.31
N GLY A 728 -22.68 -18.10 -10.53
CA GLY A 728 -22.15 -18.78 -11.71
C GLY A 728 -22.25 -17.99 -13.02
N HIS A 729 -22.70 -16.72 -12.97
CA HIS A 729 -22.74 -15.83 -14.15
C HIS A 729 -21.34 -15.51 -14.69
N LEU A 730 -20.33 -15.45 -13.81
CA LEU A 730 -18.92 -15.51 -14.18
C LEU A 730 -18.36 -16.87 -13.75
N SER A 731 -17.78 -17.62 -14.70
CA SER A 731 -17.08 -18.86 -14.36
C SER A 731 -15.69 -18.54 -13.80
N THR A 732 -15.28 -19.31 -12.80
CA THR A 732 -13.90 -19.29 -12.28
C THR A 732 -12.85 -19.61 -13.37
N LYS A 733 -13.28 -20.30 -14.44
CA LYS A 733 -12.47 -20.67 -15.62
C LYS A 733 -12.49 -19.63 -16.74
N THR A 734 -13.39 -18.65 -16.72
CA THR A 734 -13.39 -17.52 -17.66
C THR A 734 -12.55 -16.33 -17.19
N LEU A 735 -12.34 -16.16 -15.89
CA LEU A 735 -11.46 -15.10 -15.38
C LEU A 735 -9.99 -15.38 -15.69
N SER A 736 -9.31 -14.42 -16.30
CA SER A 736 -7.90 -14.52 -16.65
C SER A 736 -6.99 -14.50 -15.41
N ARG A 737 -5.73 -14.95 -15.56
CA ARG A 737 -4.72 -14.87 -14.49
C ARG A 737 -4.54 -13.44 -13.97
N ALA A 738 -4.64 -12.44 -14.85
CA ALA A 738 -4.52 -11.04 -14.48
C ALA A 738 -5.74 -10.56 -13.67
N GLN A 739 -6.95 -10.91 -14.10
CA GLN A 739 -8.18 -10.59 -13.38
C GLN A 739 -8.23 -11.22 -11.98
N TRP A 740 -7.80 -12.48 -11.85
CA TRP A 740 -7.63 -13.13 -10.55
C TRP A 740 -6.58 -12.44 -9.67
N SER A 741 -5.45 -12.00 -10.24
CA SER A 741 -4.41 -11.26 -9.50
C SER A 741 -4.94 -9.91 -9.00
N ALA A 742 -5.69 -9.19 -9.84
CA ALA A 742 -6.36 -7.96 -9.44
C ALA A 742 -7.45 -8.19 -8.38
N LEU A 743 -8.24 -9.27 -8.45
CA LEU A 743 -9.20 -9.61 -7.39
C LEU A 743 -8.50 -9.88 -6.05
N VAL A 744 -7.41 -10.66 -6.05
CA VAL A 744 -6.59 -10.87 -4.85
C VAL A 744 -6.07 -9.53 -4.29
N PHE A 745 -5.61 -8.61 -5.14
CA PHE A 745 -5.19 -7.28 -4.69
C PHE A 745 -6.30 -6.51 -3.99
N ILE A 746 -7.49 -6.54 -4.57
CA ILE A 746 -8.66 -5.81 -4.05
C ILE A 746 -9.05 -6.34 -2.68
N LEU A 747 -8.98 -7.65 -2.46
CA LEU A 747 -9.30 -8.31 -1.19
C LEU A 747 -8.21 -8.08 -0.14
N LEU A 748 -6.93 -8.26 -0.48
CA LEU A 748 -5.78 -7.89 0.37
C LEU A 748 -5.75 -6.40 0.70
N SER A 749 -6.42 -5.57 -0.11
CA SER A 749 -6.52 -4.12 0.09
C SER A 749 -7.79 -3.66 0.79
N SER A 750 -8.80 -4.52 1.00
CA SER A 750 -10.06 -4.13 1.63
C SER A 750 -9.96 -4.01 3.15
N GLY A 751 -9.00 -4.73 3.75
CA GLY A 751 -8.84 -4.92 5.20
C GLY A 751 -9.93 -5.79 5.83
N LYS A 752 -11.20 -5.56 5.47
CA LYS A 752 -12.38 -6.22 6.05
C LYS A 752 -12.50 -7.70 5.72
N ASP A 753 -11.91 -8.15 4.62
CA ASP A 753 -11.89 -9.57 4.24
C ASP A 753 -10.68 -10.33 4.83
N LEU A 754 -9.84 -9.67 5.64
CA LEU A 754 -8.68 -10.26 6.34
C LEU A 754 -8.98 -10.74 7.76
N GLU A 755 -10.17 -10.49 8.29
CA GLU A 755 -10.65 -11.16 9.51
C GLU A 755 -11.29 -12.51 9.13
N ASP A 756 -12.47 -12.47 8.52
CA ASP A 756 -13.26 -13.65 8.12
C ASP A 756 -13.32 -13.83 6.58
N PHE A 757 -12.36 -14.58 6.02
CA PHE A 757 -12.44 -15.06 4.64
C PHE A 757 -13.41 -16.24 4.55
N ASP A 758 -14.32 -16.19 3.59
CA ASP A 758 -15.30 -17.23 3.30
C ASP A 758 -15.32 -17.45 1.79
N LEU A 759 -14.97 -18.67 1.37
CA LEU A 759 -14.83 -19.03 -0.03
C LEU A 759 -16.18 -19.02 -0.77
N LYS A 760 -17.30 -19.26 -0.08
CA LYS A 760 -18.67 -19.26 -0.65
C LYS A 760 -19.18 -17.87 -0.99
N LYS A 761 -18.54 -16.80 -0.49
CA LYS A 761 -18.75 -15.43 -0.99
C LYS A 761 -18.31 -15.28 -2.45
N TYR A 762 -17.37 -16.11 -2.91
CA TYR A 762 -16.83 -16.08 -4.28
C TYR A 762 -17.33 -17.28 -5.07
N SER A 763 -16.83 -18.48 -4.77
CA SER A 763 -17.21 -19.72 -5.43
C SER A 763 -16.74 -20.90 -4.60
N ALA A 764 -17.67 -21.79 -4.24
CA ALA A 764 -17.38 -23.07 -3.60
C ALA A 764 -16.69 -24.04 -4.58
N SER A 765 -15.40 -23.79 -4.86
CA SER A 765 -14.58 -24.64 -5.75
C SER A 765 -13.09 -24.57 -5.43
N GLU A 766 -12.38 -25.69 -5.66
CA GLU A 766 -10.92 -25.75 -5.58
C GLU A 766 -10.25 -24.74 -6.53
N GLU A 767 -10.74 -24.54 -7.76
CA GLU A 767 -10.12 -23.56 -8.66
C GLU A 767 -10.21 -22.12 -8.14
N ALA A 768 -11.23 -21.76 -7.36
CA ALA A 768 -11.30 -20.46 -6.70
C ALA A 768 -10.32 -20.39 -5.52
N LEU A 769 -10.25 -21.42 -4.68
CA LEU A 769 -9.29 -21.49 -3.57
C LEU A 769 -7.85 -21.34 -4.07
N LEU A 770 -7.47 -22.07 -5.12
CA LEU A 770 -6.12 -22.05 -5.71
C LEU A 770 -5.75 -20.70 -6.36
N LYS A 771 -6.70 -19.77 -6.54
CA LYS A 771 -6.43 -18.38 -6.92
C LYS A 771 -6.42 -17.43 -5.73
N LEU A 772 -7.17 -17.76 -4.67
CA LEU A 772 -7.35 -16.93 -3.47
C LEU A 772 -6.43 -17.33 -2.30
N VAL A 773 -5.54 -18.32 -2.46
CA VAL A 773 -4.52 -18.71 -1.47
C VAL A 773 -3.78 -17.52 -0.82
N PRO A 774 -3.38 -16.45 -1.55
CA PRO A 774 -2.72 -15.31 -0.91
C PRO A 774 -3.64 -14.54 0.06
N VAL A 775 -4.95 -14.54 -0.18
CA VAL A 775 -5.96 -14.00 0.75
C VAL A 775 -6.05 -14.89 1.98
N VAL A 776 -6.21 -16.21 1.80
CA VAL A 776 -6.25 -17.19 2.90
C VAL A 776 -5.01 -17.10 3.80
N LYS A 777 -3.83 -16.84 3.23
CA LYS A 777 -2.59 -16.62 3.99
C LYS A 777 -2.60 -15.36 4.85
N ALA A 778 -3.26 -14.30 4.39
CA ALA A 778 -3.35 -13.00 5.05
C ALA A 778 -4.57 -12.87 5.98
N SER A 779 -5.55 -13.76 5.88
CA SER A 779 -6.74 -13.77 6.73
C SER A 779 -6.52 -14.50 8.06
N ASN A 780 -7.06 -13.96 9.15
CA ASN A 780 -7.05 -14.59 10.47
C ASN A 780 -7.86 -15.90 10.49
N LYS A 781 -9.00 -15.92 9.80
CA LYS A 781 -9.94 -17.05 9.73
C LYS A 781 -10.36 -17.33 8.29
N ALA A 782 -10.34 -18.62 7.93
CA ALA A 782 -10.75 -19.12 6.63
C ALA A 782 -11.86 -20.18 6.78
N LEU A 783 -13.03 -19.86 6.22
CA LEU A 783 -14.19 -20.75 6.11
C LEU A 783 -14.21 -21.38 4.71
N LEU A 784 -13.80 -22.64 4.66
CA LEU A 784 -13.61 -23.43 3.44
C LEU A 784 -14.45 -24.73 3.46
N SER A 785 -15.33 -24.92 4.44
CA SER A 785 -16.17 -26.10 4.57
C SER A 785 -17.18 -26.23 3.42
N ASP A 786 -17.49 -27.47 2.97
CA ASP A 786 -18.44 -27.74 1.87
C ASP A 786 -18.15 -26.85 0.64
N CYS A 787 -16.91 -26.92 0.14
CA CYS A 787 -16.42 -26.14 -1.00
C CYS A 787 -15.86 -27.01 -2.16
N ASN A 788 -16.16 -28.31 -2.15
CA ASN A 788 -15.66 -29.30 -3.12
C ASN A 788 -14.12 -29.23 -3.28
N LEU A 789 -13.44 -29.26 -2.13
CA LEU A 789 -11.98 -29.28 -2.04
C LEU A 789 -11.44 -30.72 -2.00
N SER A 790 -10.20 -30.91 -2.44
CA SER A 790 -9.50 -32.20 -2.51
C SER A 790 -8.11 -32.16 -1.85
N GLU A 791 -7.37 -33.27 -1.86
CA GLU A 791 -5.95 -33.35 -1.49
C GLU A 791 -5.09 -32.21 -2.09
N ARG A 792 -5.35 -31.80 -3.34
CA ARG A 792 -4.64 -30.70 -4.00
C ARG A 792 -4.89 -29.32 -3.37
N SER A 793 -6.06 -29.14 -2.74
CA SER A 793 -6.33 -27.97 -1.90
C SER A 793 -5.51 -28.03 -0.59
N CYS A 794 -5.29 -29.23 -0.04
CA CYS A 794 -4.46 -29.43 1.15
C CYS A 794 -2.97 -29.15 0.89
N GLU A 795 -2.44 -29.45 -0.29
CA GLU A 795 -1.06 -29.05 -0.69
C GLU A 795 -0.89 -27.52 -0.60
N ALA A 796 -1.81 -26.78 -1.22
CA ALA A 796 -1.78 -25.32 -1.21
C ALA A 796 -1.94 -24.74 0.22
N LEU A 797 -2.84 -25.29 1.03
CA LEU A 797 -3.03 -24.86 2.42
C LEU A 797 -1.84 -25.25 3.32
N SER A 798 -1.18 -26.37 3.10
CA SER A 798 0.06 -26.75 3.79
C SER A 798 1.18 -25.71 3.55
N SER A 799 1.29 -25.20 2.32
CA SER A 799 2.22 -24.09 2.02
C SER A 799 1.89 -22.78 2.73
N VAL A 800 0.61 -22.56 3.10
CA VAL A 800 0.18 -21.43 3.94
C VAL A 800 0.53 -21.65 5.41
N LEU A 801 0.29 -22.85 5.95
CA LEU A 801 0.62 -23.20 7.34
C LEU A 801 2.13 -23.17 7.60
N ASN A 802 2.96 -23.49 6.61
CA ASN A 802 4.42 -23.45 6.70
C ASN A 802 5.03 -22.05 6.46
N SER A 803 4.22 -21.02 6.22
CA SER A 803 4.70 -19.69 5.81
C SER A 803 4.88 -18.73 6.99
N LEU A 804 6.12 -18.25 7.21
CA LEU A 804 6.47 -17.17 8.16
C LEU A 804 5.52 -15.97 8.15
N SER A 805 5.09 -15.53 6.97
CA SER A 805 4.19 -14.38 6.78
C SER A 805 2.70 -14.76 6.74
N SER A 806 2.30 -15.84 7.42
CA SER A 806 0.89 -16.25 7.59
C SER A 806 0.29 -15.70 8.89
N THR A 807 -0.97 -15.23 8.81
CA THR A 807 -1.74 -14.75 9.98
C THR A 807 -2.77 -15.76 10.48
N LEU A 808 -2.97 -16.88 9.75
CA LEU A 808 -4.09 -17.80 9.93
C LEU A 808 -4.10 -18.43 11.34
N ARG A 809 -5.23 -18.29 12.02
CA ARG A 809 -5.55 -18.85 13.35
C ARG A 809 -6.66 -19.89 13.30
N HIS A 810 -7.62 -19.75 12.38
CA HIS A 810 -8.77 -20.65 12.28
C HIS A 810 -8.97 -21.14 10.85
N LEU A 811 -9.02 -22.45 10.66
CA LEU A 811 -9.24 -23.10 9.38
C LEU A 811 -10.38 -24.12 9.51
N ASP A 812 -11.52 -23.81 8.90
CA ASP A 812 -12.64 -24.75 8.78
C ASP A 812 -12.66 -25.36 7.39
N LEU A 813 -12.43 -26.67 7.32
CA LEU A 813 -12.37 -27.48 6.10
C LEU A 813 -13.47 -28.55 6.05
N GLY A 814 -14.41 -28.57 7.00
CA GLY A 814 -15.39 -29.64 7.15
C GLY A 814 -16.24 -29.93 5.89
N ASN A 815 -16.76 -31.15 5.74
CA ASN A 815 -17.58 -31.59 4.61
C ASN A 815 -16.88 -31.44 3.23
N ASN A 816 -15.58 -31.75 3.13
CA ASN A 816 -14.83 -31.81 1.85
C ASN A 816 -14.18 -33.19 1.65
N ASP A 817 -13.98 -33.62 0.41
CA ASP A 817 -13.40 -34.93 0.05
C ASP A 817 -11.86 -34.89 0.14
N LEU A 818 -11.35 -34.71 1.36
CA LEU A 818 -9.91 -34.55 1.63
C LEU A 818 -9.20 -35.89 1.86
N GLN A 819 -9.87 -36.83 2.52
CA GLN A 819 -9.37 -38.16 2.87
C GLN A 819 -8.07 -38.10 3.70
N ASP A 820 -7.51 -39.26 4.02
CA ASP A 820 -6.30 -39.34 4.85
C ASP A 820 -5.06 -38.72 4.16
N SER A 821 -5.00 -38.70 2.83
CA SER A 821 -3.92 -38.06 2.07
C SER A 821 -3.96 -36.52 2.18
N GLY A 822 -5.13 -35.90 2.10
CA GLY A 822 -5.28 -34.46 2.36
C GLY A 822 -4.93 -34.10 3.81
N VAL A 823 -5.37 -34.91 4.78
CA VAL A 823 -5.02 -34.73 6.20
C VAL A 823 -3.51 -34.87 6.44
N LYS A 824 -2.82 -35.76 5.72
CA LYS A 824 -1.37 -35.92 5.77
C LYS A 824 -0.62 -34.68 5.28
N LEU A 825 -1.01 -34.11 4.13
CA LEU A 825 -0.43 -32.86 3.63
C LEU A 825 -0.63 -31.68 4.59
N LEU A 826 -1.81 -31.55 5.19
CA LEU A 826 -2.07 -30.55 6.23
C LEU A 826 -1.20 -30.80 7.48
N SER A 827 -1.07 -32.06 7.89
CA SER A 827 -0.25 -32.45 9.05
C SER A 827 1.22 -32.11 8.85
N ASP A 828 1.76 -32.18 7.63
CA ASP A 828 3.13 -31.74 7.34
C ASP A 828 3.29 -30.22 7.42
N GLY A 829 2.25 -29.44 7.11
CA GLY A 829 2.21 -27.99 7.34
C GLY A 829 2.13 -27.62 8.83
N LEU A 830 1.32 -28.36 9.62
CA LEU A 830 1.16 -28.16 11.06
C LEU A 830 2.45 -28.41 11.87
N LYS A 831 3.38 -29.24 11.36
CA LYS A 831 4.69 -29.50 12.01
C LYS A 831 5.63 -28.30 11.97
N SER A 832 5.35 -27.31 11.13
CA SER A 832 6.21 -26.13 10.95
C SER A 832 6.30 -25.31 12.23
N PRO A 833 7.51 -24.89 12.68
CA PRO A 833 7.67 -23.95 13.78
C PRO A 833 7.19 -22.53 13.44
N HIS A 834 6.65 -22.32 12.23
CA HIS A 834 6.02 -21.08 11.78
C HIS A 834 4.50 -21.19 11.68
N CYS A 835 3.92 -22.38 11.89
CA CYS A 835 2.48 -22.56 11.92
C CYS A 835 1.90 -21.88 13.16
N SER A 836 0.84 -21.09 12.96
CA SER A 836 0.15 -20.34 14.02
C SER A 836 -1.30 -20.76 14.25
N LEU A 837 -1.70 -21.92 13.71
CA LEU A 837 -3.10 -22.33 13.68
C LEU A 837 -3.61 -22.78 15.08
N GLU A 838 -4.59 -22.07 15.61
CA GLU A 838 -5.19 -22.33 16.93
C GLU A 838 -6.49 -23.17 16.83
N THR A 839 -7.14 -23.21 15.67
CA THR A 839 -8.34 -24.03 15.40
C THR A 839 -8.30 -24.70 14.03
N LEU A 840 -8.56 -26.01 14.01
CA LEU A 840 -8.73 -26.81 12.80
C LEU A 840 -10.03 -27.63 12.88
N SER A 841 -10.88 -27.47 11.88
CA SER A 841 -12.06 -28.33 11.66
C SER A 841 -11.87 -29.18 10.41
N LEU A 842 -11.91 -30.49 10.59
CA LEU A 842 -11.89 -31.53 9.55
C LEU A 842 -13.14 -32.40 9.66
N SER A 843 -14.24 -31.86 10.21
CA SER A 843 -15.47 -32.60 10.46
C SER A 843 -16.10 -33.09 9.14
N GLY A 844 -16.33 -34.39 8.99
CA GLY A 844 -16.90 -34.96 7.76
C GLY A 844 -15.97 -34.87 6.54
N CYS A 845 -14.66 -35.08 6.73
CA CYS A 845 -13.65 -35.04 5.66
C CYS A 845 -13.18 -36.43 5.16
N LEU A 846 -13.94 -37.48 5.49
CA LEU A 846 -13.62 -38.89 5.22
C LEU A 846 -12.28 -39.35 5.82
N VAL A 847 -11.99 -38.88 7.04
CA VAL A 847 -10.78 -39.23 7.80
C VAL A 847 -10.95 -40.61 8.46
N THR A 848 -9.86 -41.39 8.51
CA THR A 848 -9.77 -42.71 9.17
C THR A 848 -8.56 -42.78 10.12
N GLU A 849 -8.11 -43.98 10.49
CA GLU A 849 -6.95 -44.18 11.35
C GLU A 849 -5.61 -43.69 10.75
N GLU A 850 -5.43 -43.67 9.41
CA GLU A 850 -4.20 -43.12 8.80
C GLU A 850 -4.12 -41.59 8.96
N GLY A 851 -5.24 -40.88 8.81
CA GLY A 851 -5.32 -39.44 9.07
C GLY A 851 -5.12 -39.12 10.55
N CYS A 852 -5.67 -39.93 11.46
CA CYS A 852 -5.35 -39.85 12.89
C CYS A 852 -3.86 -40.05 13.17
N SER A 853 -3.19 -41.01 12.52
CA SER A 853 -1.74 -41.20 12.63
C SER A 853 -0.96 -39.98 12.14
N SER A 854 -1.41 -39.37 11.04
CA SER A 854 -0.81 -38.16 10.47
C SER A 854 -0.94 -36.96 11.43
N LEU A 855 -2.14 -36.70 11.95
CA LEU A 855 -2.39 -35.66 12.95
C LEU A 855 -1.61 -35.89 14.25
N THR A 856 -1.51 -37.16 14.69
CA THR A 856 -0.69 -37.56 15.85
C THR A 856 0.78 -37.18 15.66
N SER A 857 1.32 -37.34 14.44
CA SER A 857 2.70 -36.91 14.14
C SER A 857 2.87 -35.39 14.18
N ALA A 858 1.83 -34.60 13.91
CA ALA A 858 1.85 -33.14 14.02
C ALA A 858 1.71 -32.67 15.48
N LEU A 859 0.80 -33.25 16.27
CA LEU A 859 0.63 -32.94 17.71
C LEU A 859 1.87 -33.26 18.57
N ASN A 860 2.71 -34.19 18.10
CA ASN A 860 4.00 -34.52 18.71
C ASN A 860 5.17 -33.62 18.26
N SER A 861 4.98 -32.75 17.25
CA SER A 861 6.06 -32.00 16.60
C SER A 861 6.05 -30.51 16.99
N ASN A 862 7.07 -30.07 17.72
CA ASN A 862 7.19 -28.73 18.31
C ASN A 862 6.04 -28.42 19.31
N PRO A 863 6.12 -27.32 20.09
CA PRO A 863 4.96 -26.82 20.83
C PRO A 863 3.87 -26.39 19.85
N SER A 864 2.87 -27.25 19.64
CA SER A 864 1.78 -26.97 18.71
C SER A 864 0.87 -25.89 19.29
N PRO A 865 0.50 -24.83 18.54
CA PRO A 865 -0.43 -23.79 19.02
C PRO A 865 -1.90 -24.22 18.92
N LEU A 866 -2.18 -25.44 18.45
CA LEU A 866 -3.54 -25.91 18.18
C LEU A 866 -4.31 -26.15 19.49
N LYS A 867 -5.36 -25.35 19.73
CA LYS A 867 -6.23 -25.44 20.90
C LYS A 867 -7.54 -26.19 20.62
N ILE A 868 -8.05 -26.10 19.39
CA ILE A 868 -9.33 -26.70 19.00
C ILE A 868 -9.13 -27.61 17.79
N LEU A 869 -9.50 -28.88 17.93
CA LEU A 869 -9.53 -29.87 16.87
C LEU A 869 -10.92 -30.51 16.79
N ASP A 870 -11.56 -30.37 15.64
CA ASP A 870 -12.87 -30.97 15.36
C ASP A 870 -12.75 -32.03 14.27
N LEU A 871 -12.91 -33.30 14.65
CA LEU A 871 -12.91 -34.46 13.76
C LEU A 871 -14.29 -35.11 13.65
N SER A 872 -15.35 -34.45 14.11
CA SER A 872 -16.70 -35.03 14.19
C SER A 872 -17.22 -35.53 12.84
N ASN A 873 -18.09 -36.54 12.79
CA ASN A 873 -18.64 -37.13 11.56
C ASN A 873 -17.58 -37.81 10.65
N ASN A 874 -16.54 -38.44 11.22
CA ASN A 874 -15.51 -39.19 10.48
C ASN A 874 -15.37 -40.62 11.02
N ASN A 875 -15.06 -41.62 10.18
CA ASN A 875 -14.96 -43.02 10.61
C ASN A 875 -13.60 -43.36 11.24
N LEU A 876 -13.26 -42.68 12.33
CA LEU A 876 -11.96 -42.78 13.01
C LEU A 876 -11.77 -44.14 13.70
N GLN A 877 -12.85 -44.70 14.25
CA GLN A 877 -12.88 -45.92 15.06
C GLN A 877 -11.99 -45.83 16.33
N ASP A 878 -12.05 -46.86 17.18
CA ASP A 878 -11.25 -46.90 18.42
C ASP A 878 -9.73 -46.89 18.16
N SER A 879 -9.27 -47.37 17.00
CA SER A 879 -7.86 -47.34 16.61
C SER A 879 -7.36 -45.93 16.28
N GLY A 880 -8.11 -45.17 15.49
CA GLY A 880 -7.79 -43.77 15.19
C GLY A 880 -7.78 -42.90 16.44
N VAL A 881 -8.77 -43.04 17.32
CA VAL A 881 -8.79 -42.31 18.60
C VAL A 881 -7.66 -42.74 19.52
N LYS A 882 -7.31 -44.03 19.58
CA LYS A 882 -6.15 -44.50 20.36
C LYS A 882 -4.84 -43.86 19.88
N LEU A 883 -4.59 -43.79 18.57
CA LEU A 883 -3.43 -43.11 18.00
C LEU A 883 -3.42 -41.62 18.41
N LEU A 884 -4.55 -40.93 18.23
CA LEU A 884 -4.69 -39.52 18.60
C LEU A 884 -4.42 -39.29 20.10
N CYS A 885 -4.90 -40.16 20.98
CA CYS A 885 -4.65 -40.11 22.41
C CYS A 885 -3.16 -40.21 22.78
N ASP A 886 -2.33 -40.88 21.99
CA ASP A 886 -0.88 -40.93 22.24
C ASP A 886 -0.18 -39.61 21.87
N GLY A 887 -0.70 -38.87 20.87
CA GLY A 887 -0.29 -37.48 20.60
C GLY A 887 -0.77 -36.49 21.66
N LEU A 888 -2.00 -36.66 22.17
CA LEU A 888 -2.58 -35.80 23.21
C LEU A 888 -1.86 -35.91 24.58
N LYS A 889 -1.07 -36.97 24.81
CA LYS A 889 -0.21 -37.11 25.99
C LYS A 889 1.11 -36.34 25.88
N SER A 890 1.44 -35.81 24.70
CA SER A 890 2.67 -35.04 24.49
C SER A 890 2.74 -33.80 25.40
N PRO A 891 3.88 -33.52 26.07
CA PRO A 891 4.08 -32.26 26.80
C PRO A 891 4.22 -31.03 25.87
N HIS A 892 4.08 -31.22 24.55
CA HIS A 892 4.09 -30.18 23.52
C HIS A 892 2.72 -29.96 22.87
N CYS A 893 1.70 -30.73 23.28
CA CYS A 893 0.32 -30.50 22.89
C CYS A 893 -0.30 -29.36 23.72
N SER A 894 -1.03 -28.44 23.09
CA SER A 894 -1.81 -27.40 23.78
C SER A 894 -3.32 -27.53 23.55
N LEU A 895 -3.82 -28.73 23.20
CA LEU A 895 -5.21 -28.92 22.83
C LEU A 895 -6.13 -28.76 24.06
N GLU A 896 -7.05 -27.80 23.98
CA GLU A 896 -8.04 -27.49 25.01
C GLU A 896 -9.42 -28.08 24.66
N THR A 897 -9.76 -28.15 23.36
CA THR A 897 -11.03 -28.67 22.85
C THR A 897 -10.81 -29.79 21.84
N LEU A 898 -11.43 -30.95 22.08
CA LEU A 898 -11.46 -32.08 21.17
C LEU A 898 -12.92 -32.48 20.90
N ARG A 899 -13.33 -32.49 19.62
CA ARG A 899 -14.65 -33.00 19.21
C ARG A 899 -14.51 -34.25 18.36
N LEU A 900 -15.17 -35.31 18.81
CA LEU A 900 -15.24 -36.65 18.21
C LEU A 900 -16.72 -37.10 18.12
N SER A 901 -17.63 -36.16 17.91
CA SER A 901 -19.06 -36.46 17.79
C SER A 901 -19.31 -37.30 16.52
N ASP A 902 -20.10 -38.37 16.64
CA ASP A 902 -20.39 -39.33 15.55
C ASP A 902 -19.12 -39.82 14.81
N CYS A 903 -18.20 -40.45 15.56
CA CYS A 903 -16.91 -40.92 15.06
C CYS A 903 -16.74 -42.45 15.03
N ASN A 904 -17.85 -43.18 15.16
CA ASN A 904 -17.92 -44.65 15.23
C ASN A 904 -17.06 -45.22 16.39
N LEU A 905 -17.18 -44.63 17.58
CA LEU A 905 -16.41 -44.99 18.77
C LEU A 905 -17.18 -45.94 19.70
N SER A 906 -16.45 -46.83 20.38
CA SER A 906 -17.00 -47.75 21.39
C SER A 906 -16.42 -47.46 22.79
N GLU A 907 -16.77 -48.30 23.76
CA GLU A 907 -16.18 -48.33 25.11
C GLU A 907 -14.64 -48.29 25.13
N ARG A 908 -13.96 -48.80 24.09
CA ARG A 908 -12.49 -48.85 24.01
C ARG A 908 -11.86 -47.48 23.83
N SER A 909 -12.52 -46.58 23.09
CA SER A 909 -12.09 -45.18 22.97
C SER A 909 -12.07 -44.47 24.32
N CYS A 910 -12.98 -44.84 25.24
CA CYS A 910 -13.03 -44.26 26.57
C CYS A 910 -11.83 -44.63 27.44
N GLU A 911 -11.26 -45.84 27.31
CA GLU A 911 -10.00 -46.22 27.99
C GLU A 911 -8.83 -45.33 27.52
N ALA A 912 -8.71 -45.14 26.20
CA ALA A 912 -7.67 -44.29 25.62
C ALA A 912 -7.81 -42.83 26.10
N LEU A 913 -9.00 -42.24 26.05
CA LEU A 913 -9.28 -40.88 26.52
C LEU A 913 -9.10 -40.72 28.03
N SER A 914 -9.51 -41.72 28.82
CA SER A 914 -9.29 -41.79 30.27
C SER A 914 -7.80 -41.70 30.64
N SER A 915 -6.94 -42.36 29.84
CA SER A 915 -5.47 -42.25 29.98
C SER A 915 -4.90 -40.87 29.61
N VAL A 916 -5.58 -40.09 28.76
CA VAL A 916 -5.22 -38.69 28.47
C VAL A 916 -5.60 -37.79 29.65
N LEU A 917 -6.86 -37.86 30.12
CA LEU A 917 -7.34 -37.06 31.25
C LEU A 917 -6.59 -37.33 32.56
N SER A 918 -5.97 -38.51 32.68
CA SER A 918 -5.12 -38.88 33.80
C SER A 918 -3.70 -38.30 33.73
N SER A 919 -3.26 -37.78 32.57
CA SER A 919 -1.89 -37.34 32.34
C SER A 919 -1.58 -35.96 32.91
N LEU A 920 -0.39 -35.80 33.49
CA LEU A 920 0.17 -34.51 33.93
C LEU A 920 0.34 -33.48 32.79
N SER A 921 0.37 -33.94 31.54
CA SER A 921 0.50 -33.10 30.34
C SER A 921 -0.83 -32.65 29.73
N SER A 922 -1.97 -33.15 30.20
CA SER A 922 -3.27 -32.88 29.56
C SER A 922 -3.72 -31.42 29.76
N THR A 923 -3.87 -30.70 28.64
CA THR A 923 -4.47 -29.35 28.60
C THR A 923 -6.00 -29.35 28.41
N LEU A 924 -6.61 -30.51 28.16
CA LEU A 924 -8.02 -30.62 27.76
C LEU A 924 -9.01 -30.00 28.77
N ARG A 925 -9.94 -29.22 28.22
CA ARG A 925 -11.04 -28.52 28.90
C ARG A 925 -12.41 -28.92 28.37
N HIS A 926 -12.53 -29.19 27.07
CA HIS A 926 -13.81 -29.52 26.45
C HIS A 926 -13.68 -30.78 25.59
N VAL A 927 -14.48 -31.80 25.91
CA VAL A 927 -14.51 -33.08 25.18
C VAL A 927 -15.94 -33.38 24.76
N ASP A 928 -16.16 -33.50 23.45
CA ASP A 928 -17.45 -33.89 22.87
C ASP A 928 -17.34 -35.28 22.24
N LEU A 929 -18.05 -36.25 22.80
CA LEU A 929 -18.14 -37.63 22.32
C LEU A 929 -19.55 -38.00 21.84
N SER A 930 -20.41 -37.00 21.57
CA SER A 930 -21.83 -37.20 21.25
C SER A 930 -22.08 -38.25 20.15
N ASN A 931 -23.27 -38.85 20.16
CA ASN A 931 -23.78 -39.81 19.19
C ASN A 931 -23.07 -41.19 19.11
N ASN A 932 -21.87 -41.36 19.67
CA ASN A 932 -21.13 -42.64 19.68
C ASN A 932 -21.76 -43.70 20.61
N ASP A 933 -21.64 -45.00 20.29
CA ASP A 933 -22.29 -46.09 21.04
C ASP A 933 -21.45 -46.58 22.25
N LEU A 934 -21.02 -45.63 23.08
CA LEU A 934 -20.06 -45.83 24.20
C LEU A 934 -20.60 -46.70 25.34
N GLN A 935 -21.91 -46.63 25.62
CA GLN A 935 -22.61 -47.35 26.69
C GLN A 935 -22.07 -47.04 28.11
N ASP A 936 -22.69 -47.65 29.13
CA ASP A 936 -22.29 -47.46 30.52
C ASP A 936 -20.87 -47.97 30.81
N SER A 937 -20.41 -49.01 30.10
CA SER A 937 -19.03 -49.52 30.19
C SER A 937 -18.01 -48.49 29.73
N GLY A 938 -18.23 -47.84 28.58
CA GLY A 938 -17.40 -46.73 28.11
C GLY A 938 -17.44 -45.55 29.08
N VAL A 939 -18.61 -45.13 29.55
CA VAL A 939 -18.73 -44.06 30.54
C VAL A 939 -17.97 -44.39 31.83
N LYS A 940 -18.02 -45.64 32.30
CA LYS A 940 -17.32 -46.13 33.49
C LYS A 940 -15.80 -46.09 33.34
N LEU A 941 -15.26 -46.49 32.18
CA LEU A 941 -13.84 -46.37 31.84
C LEU A 941 -13.39 -44.90 31.76
N PHE A 942 -14.21 -44.03 31.16
CA PHE A 942 -13.96 -42.58 31.11
C PHE A 942 -13.98 -41.93 32.50
N CYS A 943 -14.87 -42.42 33.39
CA CYS A 943 -14.99 -41.97 34.77
C CYS A 943 -13.75 -42.23 35.62
N ASP A 944 -12.89 -43.20 35.26
CA ASP A 944 -11.62 -43.40 35.98
C ASP A 944 -10.63 -42.24 35.73
N GLY A 945 -10.61 -41.67 34.52
CA GLY A 945 -9.86 -40.46 34.20
C GLY A 945 -10.41 -39.22 34.90
N LEU A 946 -11.75 -39.08 34.99
CA LEU A 946 -12.40 -38.00 35.75
C LEU A 946 -12.08 -38.02 37.25
N LYS A 947 -11.76 -39.19 37.83
CA LYS A 947 -11.31 -39.33 39.22
C LYS A 947 -9.87 -38.86 39.42
N SER A 948 -9.07 -38.72 38.37
CA SER A 948 -7.66 -38.31 38.48
C SER A 948 -7.55 -36.86 38.99
N PRO A 949 -6.66 -36.57 39.96
CA PRO A 949 -6.39 -35.21 40.42
C PRO A 949 -5.73 -34.32 39.35
N HIS A 950 -5.39 -34.88 38.18
CA HIS A 950 -4.81 -34.17 37.04
C HIS A 950 -5.87 -33.81 35.96
N CYS A 951 -7.10 -34.30 36.09
CA CYS A 951 -8.16 -34.04 35.11
C CYS A 951 -8.68 -32.59 35.19
N SER A 952 -8.33 -31.78 34.20
CA SER A 952 -8.73 -30.38 34.06
C SER A 952 -10.06 -30.12 33.35
N LEU A 953 -10.81 -31.17 32.98
CA LEU A 953 -11.98 -31.08 32.10
C LEU A 953 -13.10 -30.21 32.70
N GLU A 954 -13.62 -29.28 31.90
CA GLU A 954 -14.68 -28.31 32.25
C GLU A 954 -16.01 -28.57 31.51
N THR A 955 -15.99 -29.06 30.26
CA THR A 955 -17.19 -29.52 29.51
C THR A 955 -17.04 -30.96 29.04
N LEU A 956 -18.07 -31.77 29.28
CA LEU A 956 -18.21 -33.13 28.76
C LEU A 956 -19.57 -33.31 28.08
N SER A 957 -19.59 -33.63 26.79
CA SER A 957 -20.80 -34.11 26.11
C SER A 957 -20.75 -35.60 25.89
N LEU A 958 -21.75 -36.29 26.45
CA LEU A 958 -22.10 -37.69 26.25
C LEU A 958 -23.50 -37.80 25.62
N SER A 959 -23.91 -36.76 24.89
CA SER A 959 -25.26 -36.61 24.32
C SER A 959 -25.55 -37.73 23.31
N GLY A 960 -26.51 -38.61 23.61
CA GLY A 960 -26.85 -39.77 22.78
C GLY A 960 -25.90 -40.97 22.85
N CYS A 961 -25.10 -41.12 23.92
CA CYS A 961 -24.08 -42.17 24.04
C CYS A 961 -24.55 -43.52 24.63
N LEU A 962 -25.85 -43.84 24.53
CA LEU A 962 -26.50 -45.04 25.10
C LEU A 962 -26.35 -45.16 26.64
N VAL A 963 -26.25 -44.05 27.36
CA VAL A 963 -26.01 -44.03 28.81
C VAL A 963 -27.28 -44.33 29.60
N THR A 964 -27.18 -45.17 30.63
CA THR A 964 -28.30 -45.55 31.53
C THR A 964 -28.09 -45.07 32.98
N GLU A 965 -28.86 -45.63 33.92
CA GLU A 965 -28.68 -45.40 35.35
C GLU A 965 -27.32 -45.88 35.89
N GLU A 966 -26.68 -46.90 35.30
CA GLU A 966 -25.33 -47.34 35.73
C GLU A 966 -24.24 -46.32 35.37
N GLY A 967 -24.26 -45.78 34.15
CA GLY A 967 -23.34 -44.73 33.72
C GLY A 967 -23.56 -43.43 34.49
N CYS A 968 -24.82 -43.06 34.76
CA CYS A 968 -25.15 -41.93 35.63
C CYS A 968 -24.65 -42.14 37.06
N SER A 969 -24.69 -43.38 37.58
CA SER A 969 -24.12 -43.73 38.89
C SER A 969 -22.60 -43.66 38.89
N SER A 970 -21.96 -44.08 37.79
CA SER A 970 -20.50 -44.01 37.59
C SER A 970 -20.00 -42.55 37.52
N LEU A 971 -20.68 -41.70 36.76
CA LEU A 971 -20.45 -40.25 36.71
C LEU A 971 -20.64 -39.61 38.09
N THR A 972 -21.75 -39.93 38.77
CA THR A 972 -22.01 -39.48 40.15
C THR A 972 -20.89 -39.90 41.12
N SER A 973 -20.32 -41.09 40.96
CA SER A 973 -19.18 -41.57 41.76
C SER A 973 -17.90 -40.77 41.48
N ALA A 974 -17.58 -40.51 40.20
CA ALA A 974 -16.40 -39.73 39.81
C ALA A 974 -16.46 -38.29 40.35
N LEU A 975 -17.57 -37.58 40.10
CA LEU A 975 -17.80 -36.18 40.53
C LEU A 975 -17.83 -36.00 42.06
N ASN A 976 -18.05 -37.06 42.83
CA ASN A 976 -17.95 -37.04 44.29
C ASN A 976 -16.56 -37.38 44.83
N SER A 977 -15.70 -38.00 44.02
CA SER A 977 -14.38 -38.50 44.43
C SER A 977 -13.29 -37.42 44.32
N ASN A 978 -13.31 -36.65 43.22
CA ASN A 978 -12.44 -35.50 42.98
C ASN A 978 -13.32 -34.23 42.96
N PRO A 979 -12.95 -33.09 43.58
CA PRO A 979 -13.64 -31.80 43.39
C PRO A 979 -13.53 -31.35 41.92
N SER A 980 -14.47 -31.81 41.11
CA SER A 980 -14.40 -31.77 39.65
C SER A 980 -14.25 -30.36 39.10
N HIS A 981 -13.38 -30.20 38.10
CA HIS A 981 -13.34 -29.01 37.26
C HIS A 981 -14.58 -28.87 36.34
N LEU A 982 -15.35 -29.95 36.19
CA LEU A 982 -16.50 -30.04 35.30
C LEU A 982 -17.60 -29.03 35.68
N ARG A 983 -17.89 -28.13 34.73
CA ARG A 983 -18.94 -27.11 34.73
C ARG A 983 -20.16 -27.54 33.93
N GLU A 984 -19.93 -28.24 32.82
CA GLU A 984 -20.99 -28.62 31.88
C GLU A 984 -20.97 -30.14 31.62
N LEU A 985 -22.14 -30.76 31.79
CA LEU A 985 -22.37 -32.17 31.47
C LEU A 985 -23.63 -32.30 30.62
N ASP A 986 -23.47 -32.71 29.36
CA ASP A 986 -24.60 -32.98 28.47
C ASP A 986 -24.84 -34.50 28.36
N LEU A 987 -25.94 -34.95 28.93
CA LEU A 987 -26.47 -36.32 28.88
C LEU A 987 -27.81 -36.38 28.12
N SER A 988 -28.11 -35.37 27.30
CA SER A 988 -29.35 -35.35 26.50
C SER A 988 -29.41 -36.55 25.54
N TYR A 989 -30.61 -36.94 25.13
CA TYR A 989 -30.87 -38.08 24.24
C TYR A 989 -30.31 -39.44 24.73
N ASN A 990 -30.15 -39.63 26.05
CA ASN A 990 -29.82 -40.92 26.69
C ASN A 990 -31.02 -41.53 27.43
N HIS A 991 -30.82 -42.60 28.21
CA HIS A 991 -31.83 -43.18 29.10
C HIS A 991 -31.36 -43.18 30.58
N PRO A 992 -31.09 -42.02 31.22
CA PRO A 992 -30.54 -41.94 32.57
C PRO A 992 -31.42 -42.53 33.70
N GLY A 993 -32.62 -43.06 33.41
CA GLY A 993 -33.60 -43.47 34.41
C GLY A 993 -34.09 -42.32 35.30
N ASP A 994 -35.07 -42.59 36.18
CA ASP A 994 -35.43 -41.60 37.22
C ASP A 994 -34.49 -41.65 38.43
N SER A 995 -33.85 -42.80 38.63
CA SER A 995 -32.71 -43.06 39.51
C SER A 995 -31.50 -42.18 39.17
N GLY A 996 -30.95 -42.28 37.94
CA GLY A 996 -29.78 -41.52 37.51
C GLY A 996 -30.05 -40.01 37.44
N LYS A 997 -31.22 -39.59 36.91
CA LYS A 997 -31.67 -38.18 37.01
C LYS A 997 -31.63 -37.68 38.45
N LYS A 998 -32.19 -38.44 39.40
CA LYS A 998 -32.25 -38.08 40.83
C LYS A 998 -30.87 -38.05 41.48
N LEU A 999 -29.96 -38.95 41.13
CA LEU A 999 -28.57 -38.96 41.60
C LEU A 999 -27.81 -37.70 41.14
N LEU A 1000 -27.84 -37.41 39.83
CA LEU A 1000 -27.17 -36.23 39.26
C LEU A 1000 -27.78 -34.92 39.77
N SER A 1001 -29.11 -34.83 39.87
CA SER A 1001 -29.82 -33.67 40.44
C SER A 1001 -29.66 -33.50 41.95
N ALA A 1002 -29.27 -34.54 42.68
CA ALA A 1002 -28.83 -34.42 44.08
C ALA A 1002 -27.38 -33.93 44.16
N GLY A 1003 -26.51 -34.38 43.24
CA GLY A 1003 -25.13 -33.91 43.10
C GLY A 1003 -25.01 -32.41 42.87
N LEU A 1004 -25.89 -31.82 42.06
CA LEU A 1004 -25.99 -30.36 41.87
C LEU A 1004 -26.21 -29.55 43.17
N LYS A 1005 -26.62 -30.19 44.27
CA LYS A 1005 -26.80 -29.55 45.59
C LYS A 1005 -25.59 -29.74 46.50
N SER A 1006 -24.55 -30.44 46.04
CA SER A 1006 -23.33 -30.71 46.78
C SER A 1006 -22.33 -29.55 46.61
N PRO A 1007 -21.80 -28.95 47.70
CA PRO A 1007 -20.78 -27.90 47.61
C PRO A 1007 -19.41 -28.42 47.12
N ARG A 1008 -19.31 -29.71 46.73
CA ARG A 1008 -18.13 -30.30 46.08
C ARG A 1008 -18.18 -30.25 44.55
N TRP A 1009 -19.37 -30.15 43.97
CA TRP A 1009 -19.54 -30.10 42.51
C TRP A 1009 -19.37 -28.65 42.02
N ARG A 1010 -18.79 -28.47 40.84
CA ARG A 1010 -18.69 -27.17 40.15
C ARG A 1010 -19.58 -27.09 38.90
N LEU A 1011 -20.55 -28.00 38.83
CA LEU A 1011 -21.37 -28.24 37.65
C LEU A 1011 -22.43 -27.14 37.50
N ASP A 1012 -22.07 -26.08 36.78
CA ASP A 1012 -22.93 -24.94 36.43
C ASP A 1012 -24.13 -25.36 35.54
N THR A 1013 -23.97 -26.37 34.68
CA THR A 1013 -25.00 -26.85 33.73
C THR A 1013 -25.02 -28.39 33.63
N LEU A 1014 -26.22 -28.96 33.80
CA LEU A 1014 -26.52 -30.36 33.53
C LEU A 1014 -27.69 -30.44 32.54
N ARG A 1015 -27.50 -31.08 31.39
CA ARG A 1015 -28.58 -31.35 30.42
C ARG A 1015 -28.91 -32.83 30.37
N MET A 1016 -30.21 -33.16 30.34
CA MET A 1016 -30.73 -34.54 30.30
C MET A 1016 -31.98 -34.61 29.39
N ASP A 1017 -32.05 -33.72 28.40
CA ASP A 1017 -33.25 -33.48 27.61
C ASP A 1017 -33.53 -34.62 26.61
N HIS A 1018 -34.79 -34.76 26.20
CA HIS A 1018 -35.25 -35.78 25.23
C HIS A 1018 -34.93 -37.25 25.61
N ALA A 1019 -34.75 -37.54 26.91
CA ALA A 1019 -34.50 -38.87 27.43
C ALA A 1019 -35.69 -39.85 27.24
N GLY A 1020 -35.41 -41.14 27.04
CA GLY A 1020 -36.43 -42.17 26.86
C GLY A 1020 -35.85 -43.53 26.45
N GLU A 1021 -36.62 -44.62 26.56
CA GLU A 1021 -36.14 -45.99 26.25
C GLU A 1021 -35.73 -46.16 24.78
N GLN A 1022 -36.34 -45.40 23.86
CA GLN A 1022 -35.96 -45.40 22.44
C GLN A 1022 -34.50 -44.96 22.20
N ARG A 1023 -33.87 -44.33 23.18
CA ARG A 1023 -32.45 -43.93 23.15
C ARG A 1023 -31.47 -45.09 23.38
N LEU A 1024 -31.97 -46.29 23.69
CA LEU A 1024 -31.18 -47.51 23.85
C LEU A 1024 -30.95 -48.27 22.52
N LYS A 1025 -31.61 -47.85 21.42
CA LYS A 1025 -31.33 -48.39 20.08
C LYS A 1025 -29.93 -47.95 19.62
N PRO A 1026 -29.12 -48.80 18.97
CA PRO A 1026 -27.79 -48.40 18.47
C PRO A 1026 -27.89 -47.47 17.25
N GLY A 1027 -26.84 -46.67 17.03
CA GLY A 1027 -26.72 -45.75 15.89
C GLY A 1027 -27.88 -44.74 15.77
N LEU A 1028 -28.03 -44.14 14.57
CA LEU A 1028 -29.00 -43.06 14.34
C LEU A 1028 -30.47 -43.43 14.62
N ARG A 1029 -30.80 -44.73 14.69
CA ARG A 1029 -32.11 -45.25 15.10
C ARG A 1029 -32.49 -44.86 16.53
N LYS A 1030 -31.54 -44.47 17.39
CA LYS A 1030 -31.80 -43.84 18.70
C LYS A 1030 -32.60 -42.54 18.60
N TYR A 1031 -32.66 -41.92 17.42
CA TYR A 1031 -33.41 -40.70 17.13
C TYR A 1031 -34.75 -40.93 16.42
N SER A 1032 -35.23 -42.18 16.32
CA SER A 1032 -36.45 -42.55 15.58
C SER A 1032 -37.66 -41.68 15.96
N CYS A 1033 -38.25 -41.00 14.99
CA CYS A 1033 -39.50 -40.23 15.14
C CYS A 1033 -40.58 -40.75 14.18
N GLU A 1034 -41.82 -40.81 14.66
CA GLU A 1034 -42.97 -41.07 13.77
C GLU A 1034 -43.40 -39.79 13.04
N LEU A 1035 -43.74 -39.92 11.76
CA LEU A 1035 -44.17 -38.82 10.91
C LEU A 1035 -45.63 -39.01 10.47
N GLU A 1036 -46.44 -37.95 10.57
CA GLU A 1036 -47.79 -37.93 10.02
C GLU A 1036 -47.86 -37.05 8.75
N PRO A 1037 -48.28 -37.57 7.59
CA PRO A 1037 -48.56 -36.75 6.41
C PRO A 1037 -49.69 -35.73 6.65
N ASP A 1038 -49.47 -34.43 6.41
CA ASP A 1038 -50.51 -33.43 6.60
C ASP A 1038 -51.48 -33.38 5.41
N THR A 1039 -52.65 -33.99 5.61
CA THR A 1039 -53.82 -33.91 4.72
C THR A 1039 -54.30 -32.49 4.43
N ASN A 1040 -53.87 -31.46 5.17
CA ASN A 1040 -54.14 -30.05 4.86
C ASN A 1040 -53.13 -29.40 3.89
N THR A 1041 -51.92 -29.97 3.75
CA THR A 1041 -50.93 -29.53 2.73
C THR A 1041 -50.99 -30.35 1.44
N MET A 1042 -51.32 -31.64 1.55
CA MET A 1042 -51.27 -32.64 0.48
C MET A 1042 -51.98 -32.20 -0.82
N ASN A 1043 -51.31 -32.28 -1.96
CA ASN A 1043 -51.92 -32.01 -3.26
C ASN A 1043 -53.00 -33.04 -3.62
N ARG A 1044 -54.05 -32.65 -4.36
CA ARG A 1044 -55.17 -33.55 -4.74
C ARG A 1044 -54.78 -34.72 -5.66
N LYS A 1045 -53.61 -34.70 -6.32
CA LYS A 1045 -53.09 -35.87 -7.07
C LYS A 1045 -52.38 -36.91 -6.19
N LEU A 1046 -52.32 -36.70 -4.87
CA LEU A 1046 -51.77 -37.66 -3.93
C LEU A 1046 -52.90 -38.37 -3.19
N GLN A 1047 -52.81 -39.69 -3.07
CA GLN A 1047 -53.68 -40.51 -2.23
C GLN A 1047 -52.88 -41.08 -1.06
N LEU A 1048 -53.43 -40.92 0.14
CA LEU A 1048 -52.95 -41.50 1.39
C LEU A 1048 -53.64 -42.86 1.63
N SER A 1049 -52.90 -43.86 2.13
CA SER A 1049 -53.43 -45.18 2.53
C SER A 1049 -54.20 -45.13 3.85
N ASP A 1050 -55.02 -46.16 4.10
CA ASP A 1050 -55.87 -46.26 5.31
C ASP A 1050 -55.06 -46.29 6.64
N ASP A 1051 -53.82 -46.78 6.60
CA ASP A 1051 -52.87 -46.76 7.73
C ASP A 1051 -52.11 -45.42 7.87
N ASN A 1052 -52.37 -44.46 6.99
CA ASN A 1052 -51.70 -43.16 6.86
C ASN A 1052 -50.18 -43.20 6.63
N ARG A 1053 -49.58 -44.36 6.29
CA ARG A 1053 -48.12 -44.50 6.13
C ARG A 1053 -47.65 -44.43 4.68
N LYS A 1054 -48.49 -44.71 3.69
CA LYS A 1054 -48.11 -44.69 2.26
C LYS A 1054 -48.84 -43.58 1.50
N VAL A 1055 -48.08 -42.85 0.67
CA VAL A 1055 -48.61 -41.84 -0.24
C VAL A 1055 -48.25 -42.21 -1.68
N THR A 1056 -49.24 -42.19 -2.56
CA THR A 1056 -49.11 -42.57 -3.98
C THR A 1056 -49.64 -41.45 -4.88
N ASN A 1057 -48.97 -41.17 -5.99
CA ASN A 1057 -49.48 -40.21 -6.98
C ASN A 1057 -50.45 -40.92 -7.94
N VAL A 1058 -51.69 -40.42 -8.01
CA VAL A 1058 -52.82 -41.01 -8.74
C VAL A 1058 -53.38 -40.04 -9.78
N THR A 1059 -54.03 -40.59 -10.80
CA THR A 1059 -54.59 -39.81 -11.93
C THR A 1059 -55.81 -38.97 -11.54
N GLU A 1060 -56.58 -39.39 -10.54
CA GLU A 1060 -57.84 -38.76 -10.13
C GLU A 1060 -57.67 -37.81 -8.92
N ASP A 1061 -58.41 -36.70 -8.91
CA ASP A 1061 -58.36 -35.71 -7.82
C ASP A 1061 -59.03 -36.24 -6.55
N GLN A 1062 -58.24 -36.45 -5.51
CA GLN A 1062 -58.72 -36.87 -4.19
C GLN A 1062 -59.53 -35.76 -3.52
N SER A 1063 -60.65 -36.14 -2.87
CA SER A 1063 -61.66 -35.21 -2.32
C SER A 1063 -61.27 -34.55 -0.99
N TYR A 1064 -60.04 -34.02 -0.90
CA TYR A 1064 -59.59 -33.29 0.28
C TYR A 1064 -60.17 -31.85 0.32
N PRO A 1065 -60.66 -31.36 1.48
CA PRO A 1065 -61.18 -29.99 1.63
C PRO A 1065 -60.18 -28.90 1.21
N ASP A 1066 -60.64 -27.77 0.69
CA ASP A 1066 -59.75 -26.67 0.37
C ASP A 1066 -59.17 -26.00 1.62
N HIS A 1067 -57.86 -25.74 1.58
CA HIS A 1067 -57.09 -25.25 2.71
C HIS A 1067 -56.01 -24.25 2.25
N PRO A 1068 -55.71 -23.17 3.00
CA PRO A 1068 -54.66 -22.20 2.65
C PRO A 1068 -53.29 -22.86 2.45
N ASP A 1069 -52.93 -23.87 3.24
CA ASP A 1069 -51.65 -24.58 3.09
C ASP A 1069 -51.63 -25.68 1.99
N ARG A 1070 -52.72 -25.92 1.25
CA ARG A 1070 -52.73 -26.99 0.23
C ARG A 1070 -51.84 -26.66 -0.98
N PHE A 1071 -50.87 -27.52 -1.32
CA PHE A 1071 -50.08 -27.40 -2.55
C PHE A 1071 -50.99 -27.49 -3.78
N LYS A 1072 -50.97 -26.46 -4.65
CA LYS A 1072 -51.92 -26.36 -5.77
C LYS A 1072 -51.44 -27.01 -7.07
N PHE A 1073 -50.17 -26.81 -7.43
CA PHE A 1073 -49.65 -27.14 -8.79
C PHE A 1073 -48.80 -28.40 -8.88
N CYS A 1074 -48.20 -28.83 -7.77
CA CYS A 1074 -47.22 -29.90 -7.75
C CYS A 1074 -47.66 -31.00 -6.76
N PRO A 1075 -47.42 -32.29 -7.07
CA PRO A 1075 -47.80 -33.43 -6.23
C PRO A 1075 -46.88 -33.52 -5.00
N GLN A 1076 -47.13 -32.63 -4.03
CA GLN A 1076 -46.33 -32.48 -2.81
C GLN A 1076 -47.19 -32.50 -1.54
N LEU A 1077 -46.54 -32.83 -0.42
CA LEU A 1077 -47.05 -32.70 0.94
C LEU A 1077 -45.94 -32.29 1.92
N LEU A 1078 -46.32 -31.78 3.08
CA LEU A 1078 -45.50 -31.73 4.30
C LEU A 1078 -46.11 -32.65 5.37
N CYS A 1079 -45.29 -33.10 6.30
CA CYS A 1079 -45.76 -33.74 7.53
C CYS A 1079 -46.30 -32.69 8.53
N ARG A 1080 -47.11 -33.13 9.50
CA ARG A 1080 -47.70 -32.28 10.54
C ARG A 1080 -46.70 -31.87 11.61
N THR A 1081 -45.88 -32.82 12.05
CA THR A 1081 -44.90 -32.66 13.13
C THR A 1081 -43.74 -31.78 12.68
N ASP A 1082 -43.43 -30.73 13.44
CA ASP A 1082 -42.19 -29.99 13.31
C ASP A 1082 -41.02 -30.69 14.01
N LEU A 1083 -39.81 -30.52 13.48
CA LEU A 1083 -38.59 -31.09 14.02
C LEU A 1083 -37.71 -29.96 14.56
N THR A 1084 -37.46 -29.99 15.87
CA THR A 1084 -36.72 -28.97 16.62
C THR A 1084 -35.48 -29.51 17.35
N GLY A 1085 -35.28 -30.84 17.35
CA GLY A 1085 -34.17 -31.53 18.00
C GLY A 1085 -33.41 -32.47 17.04
N ARG A 1086 -32.93 -33.61 17.57
CA ARG A 1086 -32.39 -34.73 16.78
C ARG A 1086 -33.50 -35.71 16.41
N CYS A 1087 -33.71 -35.93 15.11
CA CYS A 1087 -34.79 -36.76 14.58
C CYS A 1087 -34.31 -37.64 13.41
N TYR A 1088 -34.76 -38.89 13.38
CA TYR A 1088 -34.41 -39.89 12.36
C TYR A 1088 -35.65 -40.61 11.84
N TRP A 1089 -35.74 -40.81 10.52
CA TRP A 1089 -36.79 -41.61 9.90
C TRP A 1089 -36.30 -42.35 8.64
N GLU A 1090 -36.98 -43.44 8.28
CA GLU A 1090 -36.69 -44.25 7.09
C GLU A 1090 -37.92 -44.31 6.19
N VAL A 1091 -37.71 -44.27 4.88
CA VAL A 1091 -38.78 -44.35 3.87
C VAL A 1091 -38.45 -45.31 2.75
N GLU A 1092 -39.45 -46.09 2.34
CA GLU A 1092 -39.40 -46.94 1.15
C GLU A 1092 -40.11 -46.24 -0.02
N TRP A 1093 -39.46 -46.23 -1.18
CA TRP A 1093 -39.93 -45.49 -2.36
C TRP A 1093 -39.95 -46.35 -3.61
N ARG A 1094 -40.75 -45.93 -4.60
CA ARG A 1094 -40.82 -46.52 -5.95
C ARG A 1094 -41.07 -45.44 -7.00
N GLY A 1095 -40.47 -45.59 -8.17
CA GLY A 1095 -40.54 -44.60 -9.24
C GLY A 1095 -39.60 -43.42 -8.96
N ASN A 1096 -40.09 -42.19 -9.10
CA ASN A 1096 -39.31 -40.99 -8.76
C ASN A 1096 -39.96 -40.27 -7.57
N VAL A 1097 -39.17 -39.92 -6.56
CA VAL A 1097 -39.60 -39.15 -5.39
C VAL A 1097 -38.53 -38.15 -4.95
N ASN A 1098 -38.95 -37.02 -4.37
CA ASN A 1098 -38.06 -36.22 -3.53
C ASN A 1098 -38.45 -36.41 -2.07
N ILE A 1099 -37.44 -36.57 -1.22
CA ILE A 1099 -37.56 -36.68 0.23
C ILE A 1099 -36.84 -35.47 0.80
N SER A 1100 -37.58 -34.62 1.50
CA SER A 1100 -37.21 -33.22 1.72
C SER A 1100 -37.40 -32.79 3.16
N LEU A 1101 -36.70 -31.71 3.53
CA LEU A 1101 -36.91 -30.94 4.74
C LEU A 1101 -37.21 -29.49 4.34
N SER A 1102 -38.21 -28.85 4.94
CA SER A 1102 -38.68 -27.53 4.52
C SER A 1102 -39.20 -26.69 5.69
N TYR A 1103 -38.99 -25.37 5.65
CA TYR A 1103 -39.73 -24.44 6.50
C TYR A 1103 -41.22 -24.41 6.12
N ARG A 1104 -42.08 -23.99 7.07
CA ARG A 1104 -43.52 -23.83 6.83
C ARG A 1104 -43.85 -22.69 5.85
N GLY A 1105 -42.91 -21.79 5.57
CA GLY A 1105 -43.06 -20.64 4.66
C GLY A 1105 -43.00 -20.95 3.15
N ILE A 1106 -42.68 -22.18 2.73
CA ILE A 1106 -42.56 -22.55 1.30
C ILE A 1106 -43.82 -22.15 0.49
N LYS A 1107 -43.63 -21.53 -0.69
CA LYS A 1107 -44.73 -20.99 -1.51
C LYS A 1107 -45.57 -22.13 -2.11
N ARG A 1108 -46.87 -22.22 -1.79
CA ARG A 1108 -47.73 -23.37 -2.21
C ARG A 1108 -48.75 -23.09 -3.33
N LYS A 1109 -49.02 -21.82 -3.63
CA LYS A 1109 -50.11 -21.35 -4.52
C LYS A 1109 -49.64 -20.65 -5.80
N VAL A 1110 -48.33 -20.58 -6.06
CA VAL A 1110 -47.72 -19.96 -7.25
C VAL A 1110 -47.11 -21.05 -8.12
N LYS A 1111 -47.18 -20.92 -9.46
CA LYS A 1111 -46.56 -21.85 -10.41
C LYS A 1111 -45.15 -21.36 -10.77
N GLY A 1112 -44.12 -22.12 -10.42
CA GLY A 1112 -42.72 -21.80 -10.69
C GLY A 1112 -41.78 -22.60 -9.79
N PHE A 1113 -40.46 -22.41 -9.93
CA PHE A 1113 -39.45 -23.16 -9.17
C PHE A 1113 -39.60 -23.01 -7.65
N ASP A 1114 -39.99 -21.82 -7.18
CA ASP A 1114 -40.11 -21.51 -5.75
C ASP A 1114 -41.08 -22.41 -4.97
N CYS A 1115 -42.01 -23.10 -5.63
CA CYS A 1115 -42.95 -24.02 -4.99
C CYS A 1115 -42.50 -25.49 -4.96
N LEU A 1116 -41.35 -25.81 -5.55
CA LEU A 1116 -40.76 -27.16 -5.57
C LEU A 1116 -39.72 -27.30 -4.46
N PHE A 1117 -39.72 -28.43 -3.74
CA PHE A 1117 -38.66 -28.74 -2.78
C PHE A 1117 -37.27 -28.74 -3.44
N GLY A 1118 -36.26 -28.20 -2.74
CA GLY A 1118 -34.87 -28.04 -3.20
C GLY A 1118 -34.62 -26.92 -4.23
N ASN A 1119 -35.67 -26.35 -4.83
CA ASN A 1119 -35.57 -25.30 -5.85
C ASN A 1119 -35.76 -23.87 -5.30
N ASN A 1120 -35.63 -23.73 -3.98
CA ASN A 1120 -35.72 -22.50 -3.21
C ASN A 1120 -34.73 -22.55 -2.03
N ASP A 1121 -34.67 -21.46 -1.28
CA ASP A 1121 -33.93 -21.31 -0.01
C ASP A 1121 -34.68 -21.89 1.20
N GLN A 1122 -35.96 -22.22 1.05
CA GLN A 1122 -36.84 -22.71 2.11
C GLN A 1122 -36.73 -24.23 2.37
N SER A 1123 -36.01 -24.97 1.54
CA SER A 1123 -36.01 -26.43 1.60
C SER A 1123 -34.76 -27.11 1.01
N TRP A 1124 -34.48 -28.30 1.52
CA TRP A 1124 -33.41 -29.20 1.12
C TRP A 1124 -34.03 -30.54 0.71
N SER A 1125 -33.52 -31.18 -0.33
CA SER A 1125 -34.18 -32.32 -0.96
C SER A 1125 -33.20 -33.36 -1.50
N LEU A 1126 -33.43 -34.64 -1.18
CA LEU A 1126 -32.86 -35.80 -1.86
C LEU A 1126 -33.87 -36.30 -2.92
N SER A 1127 -33.51 -36.21 -4.19
CA SER A 1127 -34.22 -36.86 -5.29
C SER A 1127 -33.73 -38.30 -5.46
N CYS A 1128 -34.67 -39.24 -5.48
CA CYS A 1128 -34.45 -40.68 -5.64
C CYS A 1128 -35.11 -41.17 -6.94
N SER A 1129 -34.36 -41.92 -7.73
CA SER A 1129 -34.79 -42.49 -9.00
C SER A 1129 -34.08 -43.82 -9.26
N ASP A 1130 -34.63 -44.66 -10.14
CA ASP A 1130 -33.97 -45.92 -10.57
C ASP A 1130 -32.59 -45.67 -11.22
N GLY A 1131 -32.33 -44.44 -11.71
CA GLY A 1131 -31.04 -44.00 -12.26
C GLY A 1131 -30.04 -43.45 -11.25
N GLY A 1132 -30.37 -43.41 -9.95
CA GLY A 1132 -29.50 -42.92 -8.89
C GLY A 1132 -30.10 -41.82 -8.02
N TYR A 1133 -29.24 -41.25 -7.17
CA TYR A 1133 -29.58 -40.19 -6.22
C TYR A 1133 -29.00 -38.84 -6.65
N SER A 1134 -29.72 -37.76 -6.34
CA SER A 1134 -29.18 -36.40 -6.40
C SER A 1134 -29.75 -35.54 -5.29
N VAL A 1135 -28.99 -34.56 -4.80
CA VAL A 1135 -29.47 -33.60 -3.80
C VAL A 1135 -29.62 -32.21 -4.39
N CYS A 1136 -30.63 -31.47 -3.94
CA CYS A 1136 -30.88 -30.12 -4.39
C CYS A 1136 -31.32 -29.16 -3.27
N HIS A 1137 -30.78 -27.95 -3.34
CA HIS A 1137 -31.07 -26.80 -2.48
C HIS A 1137 -30.72 -25.51 -3.24
N CYS A 1138 -31.47 -24.42 -3.04
CA CYS A 1138 -31.27 -23.15 -3.77
C CYS A 1138 -31.14 -23.29 -5.30
N ARG A 1139 -31.80 -24.29 -5.91
CA ARG A 1139 -31.68 -24.66 -7.35
C ARG A 1139 -30.30 -25.19 -7.79
N THR A 1140 -29.34 -25.33 -6.87
CA THR A 1140 -28.12 -26.12 -7.11
C THR A 1140 -28.50 -27.59 -6.99
N THR A 1141 -27.97 -28.44 -7.89
CA THR A 1141 -28.21 -29.89 -7.86
C THR A 1141 -26.88 -30.64 -7.98
N ILE A 1142 -26.64 -31.60 -7.10
CA ILE A 1142 -25.43 -32.43 -7.06
C ILE A 1142 -25.85 -33.89 -7.27
N PHE A 1143 -25.26 -34.55 -8.27
CA PHE A 1143 -25.49 -35.98 -8.53
C PHE A 1143 -24.56 -36.82 -7.66
N ILE A 1144 -25.12 -37.79 -6.95
CA ILE A 1144 -24.38 -38.63 -6.00
C ILE A 1144 -23.98 -39.93 -6.72
N ARG A 1145 -22.68 -40.21 -6.75
CA ARG A 1145 -22.15 -41.46 -7.30
C ARG A 1145 -22.41 -42.61 -6.33
N SER A 1146 -23.45 -43.40 -6.59
CA SER A 1146 -23.66 -44.70 -5.94
C SER A 1146 -23.64 -45.83 -6.96
N HIS A 1147 -23.00 -46.94 -6.60
CA HIS A 1147 -23.04 -48.19 -7.37
C HIS A 1147 -24.27 -49.05 -7.07
N TYR A 1148 -25.06 -48.69 -6.04
CA TYR A 1148 -26.29 -49.39 -5.65
C TYR A 1148 -27.37 -48.37 -5.27
N VAL A 1149 -28.58 -48.59 -5.79
CA VAL A 1149 -29.76 -47.77 -5.48
C VAL A 1149 -30.69 -48.60 -4.62
N SER A 1150 -30.68 -48.35 -3.30
CA SER A 1150 -31.65 -48.97 -2.41
C SER A 1150 -33.03 -48.32 -2.58
N PRO A 1151 -34.12 -49.12 -2.67
CA PRO A 1151 -35.49 -48.61 -2.60
C PRO A 1151 -35.85 -48.08 -1.20
N ARG A 1152 -34.93 -48.10 -0.23
CA ARG A 1152 -35.08 -47.56 1.12
C ARG A 1152 -33.96 -46.59 1.44
N VAL A 1153 -34.32 -45.41 1.93
CA VAL A 1153 -33.37 -44.36 2.35
C VAL A 1153 -33.77 -43.83 3.72
N SER A 1154 -32.79 -43.34 4.47
CA SER A 1154 -33.01 -42.70 5.77
C SER A 1154 -32.59 -41.24 5.75
N VAL A 1155 -33.19 -40.49 6.67
CA VAL A 1155 -32.92 -39.07 6.89
C VAL A 1155 -32.65 -38.88 8.37
N TYR A 1156 -31.57 -38.16 8.67
CA TYR A 1156 -31.23 -37.71 10.01
C TYR A 1156 -31.11 -36.18 10.00
N VAL A 1157 -31.77 -35.51 10.94
CA VAL A 1157 -31.59 -34.08 11.18
C VAL A 1157 -31.15 -33.87 12.63
N ASP A 1158 -30.12 -33.05 12.81
CA ASP A 1158 -29.72 -32.49 14.11
C ASP A 1158 -29.94 -30.99 14.01
N CYS A 1159 -31.12 -30.53 14.44
CA CYS A 1159 -31.47 -29.10 14.37
C CYS A 1159 -30.51 -28.23 15.20
N PRO A 1160 -30.12 -28.60 16.45
CA PRO A 1160 -29.08 -27.89 17.21
C PRO A 1160 -27.72 -27.80 16.52
N ALA A 1161 -27.24 -28.86 15.86
CA ALA A 1161 -25.97 -28.83 15.12
C ALA A 1161 -26.09 -28.22 13.72
N GLY A 1162 -27.31 -27.90 13.27
CA GLY A 1162 -27.57 -27.37 11.93
C GLY A 1162 -27.22 -28.34 10.80
N THR A 1163 -27.46 -29.65 10.98
CA THR A 1163 -27.15 -30.67 9.95
C THR A 1163 -28.38 -31.45 9.49
N LEU A 1164 -28.40 -31.79 8.20
CA LEU A 1164 -29.37 -32.69 7.57
C LEU A 1164 -28.61 -33.70 6.70
N SER A 1165 -28.63 -34.97 7.12
CA SER A 1165 -27.90 -36.07 6.50
C SER A 1165 -28.84 -37.10 5.87
N PHE A 1166 -28.48 -37.59 4.70
CA PHE A 1166 -29.21 -38.61 3.95
C PHE A 1166 -28.36 -39.89 3.83
N TYR A 1167 -29.00 -41.06 3.92
CA TYR A 1167 -28.34 -42.36 3.78
C TYR A 1167 -29.16 -43.32 2.91
N SER A 1168 -28.47 -44.20 2.18
CA SER A 1168 -29.06 -45.39 1.56
C SER A 1168 -29.07 -46.52 2.59
N VAL A 1169 -30.22 -47.18 2.78
CA VAL A 1169 -30.36 -48.27 3.76
C VAL A 1169 -30.19 -49.61 3.05
N SER A 1170 -29.20 -50.40 3.43
CA SER A 1170 -28.93 -51.71 2.82
C SER A 1170 -28.58 -52.75 3.88
N SER A 1171 -29.40 -53.79 4.01
CA SER A 1171 -29.22 -54.87 5.01
C SER A 1171 -28.91 -54.34 6.42
N ASP A 1172 -29.74 -53.39 6.88
CA ASP A 1172 -29.62 -52.64 8.14
C ASP A 1172 -28.36 -51.76 8.32
N SER A 1173 -27.43 -51.75 7.36
CA SER A 1173 -26.35 -50.75 7.29
C SER A 1173 -26.82 -49.43 6.68
N LEU A 1174 -26.23 -48.32 7.11
CA LEU A 1174 -26.45 -46.99 6.57
C LEU A 1174 -25.24 -46.55 5.74
N ILE A 1175 -25.44 -46.35 4.44
CA ILE A 1175 -24.43 -45.83 3.52
C ILE A 1175 -24.70 -44.33 3.34
N HIS A 1176 -23.76 -43.48 3.76
CA HIS A 1176 -23.90 -42.03 3.63
C HIS A 1176 -24.06 -41.60 2.16
N LEU A 1177 -24.97 -40.66 1.91
CA LEU A 1177 -25.23 -40.09 0.58
C LEU A 1177 -24.82 -38.61 0.51
N HIS A 1178 -25.23 -37.80 1.49
CA HIS A 1178 -24.92 -36.37 1.56
C HIS A 1178 -25.29 -35.77 2.93
N THR A 1179 -24.62 -34.69 3.34
CA THR A 1179 -25.02 -33.87 4.50
C THR A 1179 -25.01 -32.38 4.15
N PHE A 1180 -26.18 -31.75 4.22
CA PHE A 1180 -26.32 -30.30 4.22
C PHE A 1180 -25.98 -29.73 5.61
N ARG A 1181 -25.32 -28.56 5.66
CA ARG A 1181 -25.25 -27.70 6.86
C ARG A 1181 -26.08 -26.43 6.64
N ALA A 1182 -26.95 -26.11 7.61
CA ALA A 1182 -27.79 -24.92 7.59
C ALA A 1182 -28.20 -24.52 9.02
N THR A 1183 -28.18 -23.22 9.31
CA THR A 1183 -28.79 -22.70 10.54
C THR A 1183 -30.30 -22.70 10.39
N PHE A 1184 -30.99 -23.65 11.03
CA PHE A 1184 -32.45 -23.73 10.99
C PHE A 1184 -33.06 -22.61 11.83
N SER A 1185 -33.58 -21.56 11.18
CA SER A 1185 -34.10 -20.34 11.83
C SER A 1185 -35.55 -20.45 12.29
N GLU A 1186 -36.28 -21.44 11.78
CA GLU A 1186 -37.68 -21.75 12.08
C GLU A 1186 -37.83 -23.28 12.22
N PRO A 1187 -38.91 -23.78 12.86
CA PRO A 1187 -39.19 -25.21 12.89
C PRO A 1187 -39.35 -25.79 11.48
N VAL A 1188 -38.71 -26.94 11.26
CA VAL A 1188 -38.61 -27.60 9.94
C VAL A 1188 -39.48 -28.84 9.85
N TYR A 1189 -40.06 -29.07 8.68
CA TYR A 1189 -41.06 -30.09 8.42
C TYR A 1189 -40.56 -31.04 7.32
N PRO A 1190 -40.61 -32.37 7.51
CA PRO A 1190 -40.42 -33.33 6.44
C PRO A 1190 -41.45 -33.12 5.33
N GLY A 1191 -41.03 -33.35 4.08
CA GLY A 1191 -41.86 -33.16 2.90
C GLY A 1191 -41.51 -34.14 1.80
N PHE A 1192 -42.49 -34.40 0.94
CA PHE A 1192 -42.35 -35.33 -0.18
C PHE A 1192 -42.87 -34.72 -1.47
N TYR A 1193 -42.12 -34.84 -2.56
CA TYR A 1193 -42.64 -34.73 -3.93
C TYR A 1193 -42.74 -36.15 -4.49
N ILE A 1194 -43.85 -36.48 -5.14
CA ILE A 1194 -44.08 -37.83 -5.68
C ILE A 1194 -44.49 -37.69 -7.16
N TRP A 1195 -43.69 -38.22 -8.08
CA TRP A 1195 -44.01 -38.16 -9.52
C TRP A 1195 -45.20 -39.07 -9.88
N PRO A 1196 -45.88 -38.87 -11.02
CA PRO A 1196 -46.93 -39.77 -11.50
C PRO A 1196 -46.48 -41.24 -11.52
N GLY A 1197 -47.34 -42.15 -11.06
CA GLY A 1197 -47.02 -43.58 -10.94
C GLY A 1197 -46.01 -43.95 -9.85
N SER A 1198 -45.56 -42.97 -9.04
CA SER A 1198 -44.58 -43.17 -7.97
C SER A 1198 -45.26 -43.20 -6.59
N SER A 1199 -44.57 -43.72 -5.58
CA SER A 1199 -45.07 -43.76 -4.19
C SER A 1199 -43.95 -43.72 -3.15
N VAL A 1200 -44.24 -43.18 -1.97
CA VAL A 1200 -43.38 -43.22 -0.77
C VAL A 1200 -44.14 -43.82 0.41
N SER A 1201 -43.46 -44.59 1.26
CA SER A 1201 -44.03 -45.29 2.42
C SER A 1201 -43.13 -45.07 3.64
N LEU A 1202 -43.73 -44.66 4.76
CA LEU A 1202 -43.04 -44.42 6.04
C LEU A 1202 -42.79 -45.75 6.77
N CYS A 1203 -41.56 -45.99 7.20
CA CYS A 1203 -41.19 -47.23 7.90
C CYS A 1203 -41.56 -47.19 9.39
N SER A 1204 -41.84 -48.35 9.99
CA SER A 1204 -41.74 -48.54 11.45
C SER A 1204 -40.28 -48.80 11.85
N LEU A 1205 -39.86 -48.29 13.01
CA LEU A 1205 -38.46 -48.29 13.48
C LEU A 1205 -38.33 -48.57 14.97
#